data_AF-A0AAQ5YE55-F1
#
_entry.id   AF-A0AAQ5YE55-F1
#
_cell.length_a   1.000
_cell.length_b   1.000
_cell.length_c   1.000
_cell.angle_alpha   90.00
_cell.angle_beta   90.00
_cell.angle_gamma   90.00
#
_symmetry.space_group_name_H-M   'P 1'
#
loop_
_entity.id
_entity.type
_entity.pdbx_description
1 polymer ?
#
loop_
_entity_poly.entity_id
_entity_poly.type
_entity_poly.pdbx_seq_one_letter_code
_entity_poly.pdbx_strand_id
1 'polypeptide(L)'
;MKLLFAATFILFLLSTFDNADSSAYDKIVAHSRIRARKEGPNVCALQQVMGTKKKYFSTCRNWYQGAICGRKATVLYECCPGYMKLEGMRGCPAVAPIDNVYGSLGIVKATSTQRYSDISKLRPEIEGSGSYTFFAPSNEAWELLDDDMRNALVSNVNIELYNALHYHMANKRYLTKDLKNGLTVTSMYNDLGLHINHYSNGVVTVNCARIIYGNQVATNGVVHVIDRVISAVGNSIQDTLEVDDDFTTLTDLFTTAELLEKLGQPGHYTLFAPTNDAFDKLGSDVLERVQSDKEVLKALLNFHLLDSVQCSEAIMAGSSYETLEGNNIEIGCDGESLTVNGVKMVRKKDIFTTNGVIHVIDDVLVPDSAKQVMELLGTSQSTFGDMVSELGLSSEMRADAEYTLLAPLNDAFTDEVMSMDQRLLKIILENHVLKNKIVLGQLYNGQRLETIGGKILRVFIYRSAVCIENACLIRGSKEGSNGALHLMRTMLKPAEKTIFEILTENGGFKIFLSLMEAAGLTDVLRQEGDFTLFAPSDKAFAGLSSSDLNLLKSDINALRTILLYHINNGVFIGGGLEAGVTNLLKSLQGSNLRVLFANNTVQVNSVKVPEADIMATNGVIHFINQVLYPGDIPVGSQDLLMLLKRLISYMQIKYISGFRYQEIPLTFMKRIITRVVQEVPDVTKVTRVIQGEPSVTKVTRVIEGQPSVTKVTRVIEGQPSVTKVTRVIEGQPSVTKVTRVIEGPQYSVSTGTSNIALEGTDLSEYTTIEGNANLDSERLTKLIQSGGRRRGRD
;
A
#
# COMPACT_ATOMS: atom_id res chain seq x y z
N MET A 1 9.15 61.85 21.06
CA MET A 1 8.43 60.56 21.20
C MET A 1 8.31 59.75 19.90
N LYS A 2 8.49 60.33 18.69
CA LYS A 2 8.46 59.59 17.40
C LYS A 2 9.77 58.87 17.01
N LEU A 3 10.92 59.27 17.57
CA LEU A 3 12.23 58.64 17.28
C LEU A 3 12.48 57.34 18.07
N LEU A 4 11.91 57.19 19.27
CA LEU A 4 12.06 55.96 20.07
C LEU A 4 11.23 54.80 19.52
N PHE A 5 10.06 55.07 18.93
CA PHE A 5 9.21 54.03 18.33
C PHE A 5 9.78 53.48 17.01
N ALA A 6 10.49 54.31 16.23
CA ALA A 6 11.13 53.86 15.00
C ALA A 6 12.32 52.92 15.28
N ALA A 7 13.12 53.22 16.32
CA ALA A 7 14.24 52.36 16.71
C ALA A 7 13.78 51.00 17.26
N THR A 8 12.70 50.95 18.04
CA THR A 8 12.13 49.69 18.54
C THR A 8 11.45 48.87 17.45
N PHE A 9 10.85 49.51 16.44
CA PHE A 9 10.23 48.79 15.31
C PHE A 9 11.28 48.25 14.34
N ILE A 10 12.43 48.93 14.17
CA ILE A 10 13.57 48.42 13.40
C ILE A 10 14.26 47.26 14.13
N LEU A 11 14.41 47.32 15.47
CA LEU A 11 14.91 46.18 16.26
C LEU A 11 13.95 44.98 16.26
N PHE A 12 12.63 45.22 16.23
CA PHE A 12 11.64 44.14 16.15
C PHE A 12 11.58 43.53 14.74
N LEU A 13 11.68 44.34 13.68
CA LEU A 13 11.79 43.88 12.30
C LEU A 13 13.11 43.12 12.02
N LEU A 14 14.22 43.49 12.67
CA LEU A 14 15.47 42.72 12.58
C LEU A 14 15.41 41.38 13.35
N SER A 15 14.46 41.22 14.29
CA SER A 15 14.26 39.96 15.02
C SER A 15 13.24 39.01 14.39
N THR A 16 12.43 39.48 13.45
CA THR A 16 11.38 38.68 12.78
C THR A 16 11.68 38.38 11.31
N PHE A 17 12.79 38.89 10.77
CA PHE A 17 13.28 38.61 9.41
C PHE A 17 14.61 37.84 9.37
N ASP A 18 14.93 37.10 10.43
CA ASP A 18 16.00 36.09 10.41
C ASP A 18 15.43 34.71 10.70
N ASN A 19 14.42 34.29 9.93
CA ASN A 19 14.32 32.88 9.57
C ASN A 19 15.47 32.60 8.60
N ALA A 20 16.71 32.69 9.09
CA ALA A 20 17.86 32.12 8.42
C ALA A 20 17.51 30.66 8.13
N ASP A 21 17.73 30.21 6.89
CA ASP A 21 17.54 28.82 6.46
C ASP A 21 18.32 27.88 7.41
N SER A 22 17.67 27.44 8.48
CA SER A 22 18.27 26.57 9.48
C SER A 22 18.26 25.15 8.94
N SER A 23 19.45 24.57 8.89
CA SER A 23 19.63 23.21 8.37
C SER A 23 18.97 22.19 9.31
N ALA A 24 18.69 20.96 8.82
CA ALA A 24 18.12 19.92 9.68
C ALA A 24 19.02 19.62 10.90
N TYR A 25 20.33 19.72 10.72
CA TYR A 25 21.31 19.62 11.81
C TYR A 25 21.10 20.73 12.85
N ASP A 26 21.00 21.99 12.43
CA ASP A 26 20.86 23.14 13.34
C ASP A 26 19.58 23.07 14.15
N LYS A 27 18.47 22.62 13.53
CA LYS A 27 17.19 22.40 14.21
C LYS A 27 17.31 21.35 15.31
N ILE A 28 18.01 20.24 15.05
CA ILE A 28 18.18 19.17 16.04
C ILE A 28 19.11 19.62 17.18
N VAL A 29 20.19 20.33 16.88
CA VAL A 29 21.06 20.91 17.91
C VAL A 29 20.30 21.92 18.77
N ALA A 30 19.45 22.76 18.17
CA ALA A 30 18.58 23.68 18.91
C ALA A 30 17.61 22.94 19.84
N HIS A 31 16.96 21.86 19.37
CA HIS A 31 16.13 21.01 20.22
C HIS A 31 16.92 20.31 21.33
N SER A 32 18.13 19.86 21.04
CA SER A 32 19.05 19.28 22.03
C SER A 32 19.38 20.26 23.16
N ARG A 33 19.60 21.55 22.83
CA ARG A 33 19.78 22.64 23.82
C ARG A 33 18.56 22.82 24.71
N ILE A 34 17.37 22.81 24.13
CA ILE A 34 16.11 22.96 24.87
C ILE A 34 15.96 21.81 25.88
N ARG A 35 16.28 20.57 25.50
CA ARG A 35 16.25 19.39 26.39
C ARG A 35 17.24 19.49 27.53
N ALA A 36 18.43 20.05 27.28
CA ALA A 36 19.48 20.22 28.28
C ALA A 36 19.40 21.54 29.06
N ARG A 37 18.35 22.36 28.89
CA ARG A 37 18.24 23.69 29.50
C ARG A 37 18.38 23.68 31.03
N LYS A 38 18.00 22.58 31.68
CA LYS A 38 18.15 22.42 33.14
C LYS A 38 19.60 22.23 33.56
N GLU A 39 20.46 21.68 32.71
CA GLU A 39 21.86 21.41 33.04
C GLU A 39 22.74 22.65 33.06
N GLY A 40 22.34 23.70 32.34
CA GLY A 40 22.99 25.01 32.33
C GLY A 40 22.97 25.67 30.94
N PRO A 41 23.56 26.87 30.79
CA PRO A 41 23.67 27.53 29.49
C PRO A 41 24.51 26.71 28.51
N ASN A 42 24.08 26.67 27.24
CA ASN A 42 24.80 26.06 26.12
C ASN A 42 25.21 24.58 26.32
N VAL A 43 24.46 23.85 27.14
CA VAL A 43 24.56 22.40 27.23
C VAL A 43 23.65 21.77 26.17
N CYS A 44 24.11 20.69 25.56
CA CYS A 44 23.38 19.89 24.60
C CYS A 44 23.14 18.49 25.18
N ALA A 45 21.96 17.94 24.92
CA ALA A 45 21.62 16.58 25.27
C ALA A 45 21.89 15.64 24.07
N LEU A 46 22.74 14.65 24.27
CA LEU A 46 23.06 13.61 23.29
C LEU A 46 22.53 12.26 23.80
N GLN A 47 22.20 11.35 22.89
CA GLN A 47 21.92 9.97 23.22
C GLN A 47 23.13 9.10 22.86
N GLN A 48 23.64 8.36 23.84
CA GLN A 48 24.67 7.34 23.63
C GLN A 48 24.02 5.96 23.63
N VAL A 49 24.32 5.16 22.61
CA VAL A 49 23.80 3.79 22.52
C VAL A 49 24.52 2.91 23.54
N MET A 50 23.77 2.18 24.37
CA MET A 50 24.35 1.32 25.40
C MET A 50 25.22 0.24 24.78
N GLY A 51 26.44 0.10 25.31
CA GLY A 51 27.43 -0.86 24.80
C GLY A 51 28.31 -0.32 23.67
N THR A 52 28.08 0.91 23.19
CA THR A 52 28.93 1.55 22.18
C THR A 52 29.42 2.92 22.65
N LYS A 53 30.41 3.49 21.95
CA LYS A 53 30.86 4.87 22.14
C LYS A 53 30.10 5.88 21.26
N LYS A 54 29.13 5.42 20.46
CA LYS A 54 28.43 6.26 19.47
C LYS A 54 27.44 7.20 20.16
N LYS A 55 27.53 8.48 19.81
CA LYS A 55 26.70 9.56 20.35
C LYS A 55 25.94 10.22 19.22
N TYR A 56 24.66 10.50 19.46
CA TYR A 56 23.75 11.08 18.47
C TYR A 56 23.05 12.32 19.04
N PHE A 57 22.99 13.36 18.22
CA PHE A 57 21.95 14.37 18.33
C PHE A 57 20.67 13.77 17.76
N SER A 58 19.78 13.30 18.62
CA SER A 58 18.63 12.52 18.18
C SER A 58 17.37 13.36 17.94
N THR A 59 16.56 12.91 16.98
CA THR A 59 15.22 13.47 16.71
C THR A 59 14.29 13.30 17.92
N CYS A 60 13.17 14.03 17.96
CA CYS A 60 12.18 13.85 19.02
C CYS A 60 11.63 12.42 19.07
N ARG A 61 11.41 11.80 17.90
CA ARG A 61 10.92 10.41 17.79
C ARG A 61 11.86 9.44 18.52
N ASN A 62 13.15 9.45 18.16
CA ASN A 62 14.15 8.55 18.75
C ASN A 62 14.38 8.86 20.23
N TRP A 63 14.33 10.14 20.60
CA TRP A 63 14.45 10.57 22.00
C TRP A 63 13.38 9.94 22.89
N TYR A 64 12.10 10.02 22.49
CA TYR A 64 11.00 9.47 23.28
C TYR A 64 10.93 7.95 23.25
N GLN A 65 11.42 7.30 22.19
CA GLN A 65 11.56 5.85 22.15
C GLN A 65 12.62 5.32 23.16
N GLY A 66 13.58 6.16 23.56
CA GLY A 66 14.63 5.77 24.51
C GLY A 66 15.59 4.70 23.97
N ALA A 67 15.57 4.45 22.66
CA ALA A 67 16.39 3.47 21.97
C ALA A 67 16.83 3.99 20.61
N ILE A 68 18.00 3.53 20.16
CA ILE A 68 18.58 3.78 18.83
C ILE A 68 19.08 2.43 18.33
N CYS A 69 18.75 2.07 17.09
CA CYS A 69 19.10 0.76 16.51
C CYS A 69 18.73 -0.42 17.43
N GLY A 70 17.49 -0.43 17.95
CA GLY A 70 16.98 -1.49 18.84
C GLY A 70 17.64 -1.58 20.23
N ARG A 71 18.65 -0.75 20.52
CA ARG A 71 19.39 -0.74 21.79
C ARG A 71 18.99 0.46 22.64
N LYS A 72 18.90 0.27 23.95
CA LYS A 72 18.63 1.36 24.90
C LYS A 72 19.69 2.45 24.74
N ALA A 73 19.27 3.70 24.79
CA ALA A 73 20.17 4.84 24.71
C ALA A 73 20.13 5.67 26.00
N THR A 74 21.29 5.95 26.57
CA THR A 74 21.42 6.83 27.75
C THR A 74 21.62 8.27 27.33
N VAL A 75 21.03 9.19 28.08
CA VAL A 75 21.21 10.62 27.85
C VAL A 75 22.53 11.08 28.46
N LEU A 76 23.35 11.75 27.65
CA LEU A 76 24.55 12.46 28.04
C LEU A 76 24.36 13.96 27.87
N TYR A 77 25.04 14.73 28.71
CA TYR A 77 25.04 16.18 28.66
C TYR A 77 26.45 16.71 28.43
N GLU A 78 26.65 17.34 27.29
CA GLU A 78 27.94 17.89 26.88
C GLU A 78 27.77 19.35 26.43
N CYS A 79 28.87 20.08 26.29
CA CYS A 79 28.78 21.42 25.73
C CYS A 79 28.34 21.34 24.27
N CYS A 80 27.45 22.23 23.88
CA CYS A 80 27.09 22.37 22.48
C CYS A 80 28.28 22.82 21.64
N PRO A 81 28.26 22.56 20.33
CA PRO A 81 29.29 23.06 19.43
C PRO A 81 29.54 24.55 19.58
N GLY A 82 30.82 24.91 19.78
CA GLY A 82 31.31 26.27 20.00
C GLY A 82 31.35 26.73 21.46
N TYR A 83 31.01 25.90 22.44
CA TYR A 83 30.99 26.29 23.87
C TYR A 83 31.84 25.38 24.75
N MET A 84 32.27 25.91 25.89
CA MET A 84 33.11 25.20 26.86
C MET A 84 32.70 25.45 28.31
N LYS A 85 33.08 24.53 29.20
CA LYS A 85 32.89 24.66 30.64
C LYS A 85 33.91 25.63 31.23
N LEU A 86 33.50 26.35 32.27
CA LEU A 86 34.40 27.10 33.15
C LEU A 86 34.39 26.46 34.53
N GLU A 87 35.54 26.38 35.18
CA GLU A 87 35.67 25.80 36.51
C GLU A 87 34.77 26.54 37.51
N GLY A 88 34.06 25.79 38.34
CA GLY A 88 33.11 26.34 39.32
C GLY A 88 31.79 26.88 38.75
N MET A 89 31.59 26.89 37.42
CA MET A 89 30.35 27.36 36.79
C MET A 89 29.49 26.21 36.25
N ARG A 90 28.16 26.38 36.34
CA ARG A 90 27.19 25.41 35.82
C ARG A 90 27.06 25.52 34.30
N GLY A 91 26.98 24.38 33.61
CA GLY A 91 26.81 24.30 32.16
C GLY A 91 28.06 24.68 31.37
N CYS A 92 27.86 25.35 30.23
CA CYS A 92 28.93 25.76 29.31
C CYS A 92 28.81 27.27 29.01
N PRO A 93 29.17 28.13 29.99
CA PRO A 93 28.94 29.56 29.90
C PRO A 93 29.91 30.28 28.96
N ALA A 94 31.05 29.68 28.62
CA ALA A 94 32.07 30.28 27.75
C ALA A 94 31.93 29.80 26.31
N VAL A 95 32.27 30.68 25.37
CA VAL A 95 32.48 30.34 23.97
C VAL A 95 33.90 29.79 23.84
N ALA A 96 34.07 28.72 23.06
CA ALA A 96 35.39 28.18 22.76
C ALA A 96 36.22 29.27 22.06
N PRO A 97 37.51 29.44 22.41
CA PRO A 97 38.34 30.42 21.75
C PRO A 97 38.40 30.12 20.24
N ILE A 98 38.47 31.17 19.42
CA ILE A 98 38.78 31.01 18.01
C ILE A 98 40.30 30.97 17.86
N ASP A 99 40.78 30.02 17.09
CA ASP A 99 42.18 29.90 16.69
C ASP A 99 42.22 29.63 15.19
N ASN A 100 43.40 29.55 14.57
CA ASN A 100 43.51 29.02 13.21
C ASN A 100 43.04 27.55 13.14
N VAL A 101 42.93 26.99 11.94
CA VAL A 101 42.43 25.63 11.73
C VAL A 101 43.27 24.60 12.50
N TYR A 102 44.61 24.74 12.52
CA TYR A 102 45.49 23.83 13.29
C TYR A 102 45.23 23.89 14.80
N GLY A 103 45.14 25.08 15.39
CA GLY A 103 44.82 25.25 16.81
C GLY A 103 43.43 24.74 17.16
N SER A 104 42.47 24.96 16.25
CA SER A 104 41.09 24.50 16.40
C SER A 104 40.96 22.98 16.46
N LEU A 105 41.86 22.20 15.83
CA LEU A 105 41.91 20.74 15.97
C LEU A 105 42.10 20.32 17.44
N GLY A 106 42.96 21.03 18.18
CA GLY A 106 43.17 20.79 19.61
C GLY A 106 41.95 21.16 20.46
N ILE A 107 41.27 22.26 20.12
CA ILE A 107 40.05 22.73 20.80
C ILE A 107 38.93 21.68 20.70
N VAL A 108 38.76 21.07 19.51
CA VAL A 108 37.77 20.00 19.29
C VAL A 108 38.26 18.61 19.69
N LYS A 109 39.45 18.52 20.31
CA LYS A 109 40.08 17.28 20.76
C LYS A 109 40.41 16.27 19.64
N ALA A 110 40.55 16.72 18.40
CA ALA A 110 41.07 15.92 17.29
C ALA A 110 42.61 15.89 17.30
N THR A 111 43.19 15.49 18.44
CA THR A 111 44.64 15.59 18.72
C THR A 111 45.49 14.70 17.80
N SER A 112 44.96 13.56 17.36
CA SER A 112 45.64 12.69 16.39
C SER A 112 45.75 13.37 15.03
N THR A 113 44.66 13.95 14.53
CA THR A 113 44.65 14.75 13.29
C THR A 113 45.57 15.97 13.41
N GLN A 114 45.59 16.64 14.58
CA GLN A 114 46.50 17.75 14.84
C GLN A 114 47.98 17.31 14.74
N ARG A 115 48.35 16.23 15.44
CA ARG A 115 49.70 15.66 15.38
C ARG A 115 50.07 15.23 13.95
N TYR A 116 49.16 14.59 13.23
CA TYR A 116 49.39 14.17 11.85
C TYR A 116 49.57 15.36 10.90
N SER A 117 48.86 16.46 11.13
CA SER A 117 49.04 17.72 10.39
C SER A 117 50.41 18.36 10.65
N ASP A 118 50.96 18.21 11.86
CA ASP A 118 52.28 18.72 12.22
C ASP A 118 53.39 17.93 11.53
N ILE A 119 53.36 16.59 11.64
CA ILE A 119 54.42 15.74 11.07
C ILE A 119 54.36 15.64 9.54
N SER A 120 53.21 15.90 8.90
CA SER A 120 53.07 15.91 7.44
C SER A 120 53.46 17.23 6.80
N LYS A 121 53.87 18.24 7.59
CA LYS A 121 54.14 19.62 7.13
C LYS A 121 52.92 20.38 6.59
N LEU A 122 51.71 19.91 6.88
CA LEU A 122 50.47 20.65 6.58
C LEU A 122 50.30 21.87 7.49
N ARG A 123 50.82 21.81 8.72
CA ARG A 123 50.64 22.86 9.75
C ARG A 123 50.88 24.30 9.27
N PRO A 124 51.99 24.67 8.60
CA PRO A 124 52.23 26.05 8.20
C PRO A 124 51.15 26.61 7.25
N GLU A 125 50.54 25.75 6.43
CA GLU A 125 49.45 26.14 5.53
C GLU A 125 48.17 26.45 6.32
N ILE A 126 47.76 25.55 7.22
CA ILE A 126 46.53 25.71 8.00
C ILE A 126 46.65 26.64 9.21
N GLU A 127 47.85 27.11 9.54
CA GLU A 127 48.09 28.28 10.40
C GLU A 127 48.10 29.60 9.61
N GLY A 128 48.41 29.53 8.30
CA GLY A 128 48.59 30.67 7.41
C GLY A 128 47.30 31.32 6.90
N SER A 129 47.45 32.23 5.93
CA SER A 129 46.33 32.92 5.30
C SER A 129 45.55 31.98 4.37
N GLY A 130 44.23 31.94 4.52
CA GLY A 130 43.35 31.14 3.67
C GLY A 130 41.94 31.05 4.25
N SER A 131 41.09 30.26 3.61
CA SER A 131 39.75 29.93 4.09
C SER A 131 39.53 28.44 3.88
N TYR A 132 39.67 27.64 4.92
CA TYR A 132 39.66 26.18 4.81
C TYR A 132 38.41 25.56 5.46
N THR A 133 38.01 24.40 4.98
CA THR A 133 37.18 23.45 5.73
C THR A 133 38.00 22.20 5.97
N PHE A 134 38.12 21.78 7.23
CA PHE A 134 38.81 20.54 7.58
C PHE A 134 37.81 19.56 8.19
N PHE A 135 37.52 18.47 7.47
CA PHE A 135 36.80 17.31 7.99
C PHE A 135 37.75 16.43 8.79
N ALA A 136 38.07 16.84 10.02
CA ALA A 136 39.07 16.20 10.85
C ALA A 136 38.58 14.86 11.43
N PRO A 137 39.24 13.72 11.14
CA PRO A 137 38.90 12.48 11.82
C PRO A 137 39.11 12.59 13.33
N SER A 138 38.23 11.99 14.12
CA SER A 138 38.40 11.91 15.57
C SER A 138 39.59 11.01 15.95
N ASN A 139 39.98 11.02 17.23
CA ASN A 139 41.02 10.11 17.70
C ASN A 139 40.59 8.65 17.53
N GLU A 140 39.33 8.35 17.85
CA GLU A 140 38.75 7.02 17.68
C GLU A 140 38.70 6.61 16.20
N ALA A 141 38.45 7.55 15.28
CA ALA A 141 38.48 7.28 13.85
C ALA A 141 39.86 6.80 13.38
N TRP A 142 40.94 7.43 13.89
CA TRP A 142 42.30 6.98 13.62
C TRP A 142 42.62 5.66 14.30
N GLU A 143 42.11 5.39 15.51
CA GLU A 143 42.29 4.13 16.22
C GLU A 143 41.59 2.94 15.54
N LEU A 144 40.46 3.20 14.87
CA LEU A 144 39.70 2.20 14.11
C LEU A 144 40.22 1.96 12.69
N LEU A 145 41.15 2.81 12.20
CA LEU A 145 41.79 2.59 10.91
C LEU A 145 42.66 1.34 10.98
N ASP A 146 42.56 0.48 9.97
CA ASP A 146 43.40 -0.71 9.82
C ASP A 146 44.89 -0.39 10.03
N ASP A 147 45.61 -1.27 10.71
CA ASP A 147 46.99 -1.03 11.12
C ASP A 147 47.93 -0.94 9.90
N ASP A 148 47.71 -1.73 8.85
CA ASP A 148 48.52 -1.68 7.63
C ASP A 148 48.26 -0.38 6.87
N MET A 149 46.99 0.03 6.74
CA MET A 149 46.63 1.33 6.15
C MET A 149 47.23 2.49 6.95
N ARG A 150 47.16 2.44 8.28
CA ARG A 150 47.74 3.46 9.15
C ARG A 150 49.26 3.52 8.98
N ASN A 151 49.92 2.37 8.97
CA ASN A 151 51.37 2.25 8.77
C ASN A 151 51.80 2.79 7.42
N ALA A 152 51.04 2.50 6.35
CA ALA A 152 51.29 3.05 5.02
C ALA A 152 51.27 4.58 5.04
N LEU A 153 50.28 5.20 5.70
CA LEU A 153 50.19 6.65 5.83
C LEU A 153 51.37 7.24 6.64
N VAL A 154 51.65 6.68 7.82
CA VAL A 154 52.68 7.26 8.73
C VAL A 154 54.11 6.95 8.29
N SER A 155 54.34 5.93 7.47
CA SER A 155 55.67 5.62 6.93
C SER A 155 56.15 6.65 5.89
N ASN A 156 55.21 7.32 5.21
CA ASN A 156 55.51 8.36 4.22
C ASN A 156 54.72 9.65 4.53
N VAL A 157 55.12 10.32 5.61
CA VAL A 157 54.39 11.50 6.11
C VAL A 157 54.35 12.69 5.16
N ASN A 158 55.37 12.85 4.30
CA ASN A 158 55.48 14.01 3.40
C ASN A 158 54.60 13.88 2.16
N ILE A 159 54.15 12.67 1.81
CA ILE A 159 53.39 12.41 0.59
C ILE A 159 52.05 11.78 0.97
N GLU A 160 52.05 10.55 1.48
CA GLU A 160 50.82 9.80 1.73
C GLU A 160 49.96 10.44 2.81
N LEU A 161 50.55 10.75 3.98
CA LEU A 161 49.80 11.41 5.05
C LEU A 161 49.38 12.83 4.66
N TYR A 162 50.26 13.58 3.99
CA TYR A 162 49.97 14.93 3.50
C TYR A 162 48.77 14.92 2.54
N ASN A 163 48.79 14.02 1.54
CA ASN A 163 47.74 13.84 0.55
C ASN A 163 46.43 13.37 1.19
N ALA A 164 46.50 12.41 2.11
CA ALA A 164 45.33 11.93 2.83
C ALA A 164 44.67 13.07 3.62
N LEU A 165 45.44 13.90 4.34
CA LEU A 165 44.88 15.04 5.06
C LEU A 165 44.34 16.13 4.13
N HIS A 166 45.00 16.39 2.99
CA HIS A 166 44.48 17.30 1.96
C HIS A 166 43.15 16.81 1.37
N TYR A 167 42.97 15.50 1.25
CA TYR A 167 41.68 14.94 0.83
C TYR A 167 40.58 15.25 1.84
N HIS A 168 40.89 15.34 3.14
CA HIS A 168 39.94 15.75 4.18
C HIS A 168 39.68 17.26 4.21
N MET A 169 40.28 18.04 3.31
CA MET A 169 40.21 19.50 3.32
C MET A 169 39.58 20.06 2.05
N ALA A 170 38.93 21.21 2.19
CA ALA A 170 38.46 22.03 1.07
C ALA A 170 38.98 23.47 1.21
N ASN A 171 39.26 24.13 0.09
CA ASN A 171 39.84 25.48 0.03
C ASN A 171 38.81 26.63 0.21
N LYS A 172 37.66 26.33 0.82
CA LYS A 172 36.63 27.30 1.20
C LYS A 172 36.03 26.88 2.55
N ARG A 173 35.47 27.85 3.28
CA ARG A 173 34.69 27.60 4.49
C ARG A 173 33.27 27.14 4.15
N TYR A 174 32.92 25.93 4.55
CA TYR A 174 31.59 25.33 4.45
C TYR A 174 31.06 25.01 5.84
N LEU A 175 29.99 25.66 6.27
CA LEU A 175 29.27 25.29 7.50
C LEU A 175 28.29 24.16 7.20
N THR A 176 27.76 23.47 8.21
CA THR A 176 26.78 22.38 8.02
C THR A 176 25.54 22.82 7.24
N LYS A 177 25.16 24.11 7.31
CA LYS A 177 24.07 24.68 6.51
C LYS A 177 24.39 24.81 5.01
N ASP A 178 25.69 24.89 4.67
CA ASP A 178 26.17 24.97 3.30
C ASP A 178 26.38 23.55 2.71
N LEU A 179 26.53 22.54 3.57
CA LEU A 179 26.68 21.12 3.26
C LEU A 179 25.34 20.46 2.91
N LYS A 180 24.76 20.86 1.78
CA LYS A 180 23.48 20.33 1.28
C LYS A 180 23.59 18.86 0.84
N ASN A 181 22.48 18.14 0.92
CA ASN A 181 22.40 16.75 0.45
C ASN A 181 22.75 16.65 -1.06
N GLY A 182 23.61 15.70 -1.42
CA GLY A 182 24.07 15.48 -2.80
C GLY A 182 25.16 16.46 -3.26
N LEU A 183 25.61 17.39 -2.41
CA LEU A 183 26.69 18.31 -2.76
C LEU A 183 28.00 17.55 -2.90
N THR A 184 28.75 17.82 -3.97
CA THR A 184 30.15 17.40 -4.09
C THR A 184 31.05 18.61 -3.87
N VAL A 185 31.87 18.55 -2.83
CA VAL A 185 32.87 19.58 -2.51
C VAL A 185 34.22 19.16 -3.09
N THR A 186 34.90 20.05 -3.80
CA THR A 186 36.26 19.78 -4.29
C THR A 186 37.25 19.78 -3.12
N SER A 187 37.93 18.66 -2.92
CA SER A 187 39.00 18.54 -1.92
C SER A 187 40.27 19.26 -2.36
N MET A 188 41.21 19.46 -1.43
CA MET A 188 42.52 20.02 -1.72
C MET A 188 43.53 18.98 -2.25
N TYR A 189 43.10 17.73 -2.45
CA TYR A 189 43.93 16.68 -3.04
C TYR A 189 43.42 16.30 -4.43
N ASN A 190 44.21 16.63 -5.47
CA ASN A 190 43.92 16.32 -6.88
C ASN A 190 42.51 16.69 -7.35
N ASP A 191 41.91 17.74 -6.76
CA ASP A 191 40.53 18.18 -7.00
C ASP A 191 39.48 17.05 -6.85
N LEU A 192 39.79 16.01 -6.08
CA LEU A 192 38.89 14.88 -5.88
C LEU A 192 37.65 15.30 -5.08
N GLY A 193 36.51 14.69 -5.40
CA GLY A 193 35.23 14.99 -4.77
C GLY A 193 35.11 14.48 -3.34
N LEU A 194 34.56 15.33 -2.47
CA LEU A 194 34.02 15.01 -1.15
C LEU A 194 32.51 15.06 -1.24
N HIS A 195 31.87 13.91 -1.07
CA HIS A 195 30.44 13.75 -1.29
C HIS A 195 29.68 13.92 0.02
N ILE A 196 28.78 14.88 0.01
CA ILE A 196 28.04 15.33 1.18
C ILE A 196 26.62 14.79 1.11
N ASN A 197 26.19 14.11 2.18
CA ASN A 197 24.79 13.72 2.35
C ASN A 197 24.24 14.36 3.62
N HIS A 198 23.02 14.91 3.51
CA HIS A 198 22.31 15.52 4.63
C HIS A 198 20.93 14.89 4.76
N TYR A 199 20.76 14.15 5.85
CA TYR A 199 19.56 13.37 6.11
C TYR A 199 18.51 14.19 6.88
N SER A 200 17.24 13.82 6.71
CA SER A 200 16.09 14.47 7.37
C SER A 200 16.15 14.38 8.90
N ASN A 201 16.85 13.37 9.41
CA ASN A 201 17.13 13.17 10.84
C ASN A 201 18.33 14.00 11.34
N GLY A 202 18.83 14.94 10.53
CA GLY A 202 19.88 15.91 10.82
C GLY A 202 21.30 15.35 10.83
N VAL A 203 21.49 14.05 10.58
CA VAL A 203 22.82 13.49 10.34
C VAL A 203 23.40 14.09 9.06
N VAL A 204 24.66 14.49 9.11
CA VAL A 204 25.45 14.95 7.96
C VAL A 204 26.65 14.02 7.81
N THR A 205 26.92 13.56 6.60
CA THR A 205 28.06 12.70 6.30
C THR A 205 28.90 13.24 5.16
N VAL A 206 30.20 13.00 5.21
CA VAL A 206 31.16 13.21 4.12
C VAL A 206 31.76 11.86 3.74
N ASN A 207 31.54 11.38 2.51
CA ASN A 207 31.90 10.03 2.07
C ASN A 207 31.45 8.95 3.08
N CYS A 208 30.21 9.06 3.58
CA CYS A 208 29.63 8.25 4.64
C CYS A 208 30.29 8.31 6.04
N ALA A 209 31.33 9.13 6.25
CA ALA A 209 31.81 9.48 7.58
C ALA A 209 30.91 10.56 8.20
N ARG A 210 30.29 10.28 9.34
CA ARG A 210 29.36 11.19 9.99
C ARG A 210 30.10 12.31 10.71
N ILE A 211 29.58 13.53 10.57
CA ILE A 211 30.03 14.68 11.37
C ILE A 211 29.50 14.50 12.80
N ILE A 212 30.41 14.22 13.75
CA ILE A 212 30.11 14.11 15.18
C ILE A 212 29.92 15.51 15.77
N TYR A 213 30.83 16.42 15.42
CA TYR A 213 30.92 17.76 15.95
C TYR A 213 31.20 18.74 14.81
N GLY A 214 30.17 19.45 14.36
CA GLY A 214 30.27 20.39 13.25
C GLY A 214 30.42 21.85 13.70
N ASN A 215 30.86 22.69 12.75
CA ASN A 215 30.90 24.16 12.84
C ASN A 215 31.86 24.74 13.88
N GLN A 216 33.03 24.12 14.12
CA GLN A 216 34.07 24.81 14.89
C GLN A 216 34.70 25.91 14.03
N VAL A 217 34.32 27.15 14.27
CA VAL A 217 34.85 28.29 13.51
C VAL A 217 36.31 28.54 13.90
N ALA A 218 37.16 28.67 12.88
CA ALA A 218 38.56 29.07 12.98
C ALA A 218 38.77 30.46 12.36
N THR A 219 39.88 31.13 12.68
CA THR A 219 40.24 32.45 12.12
C THR A 219 40.42 32.42 10.60
N ASN A 220 40.89 31.30 10.07
CA ASN A 220 41.12 31.04 8.64
C ASN A 220 40.29 29.85 8.11
N GLY A 221 39.16 29.51 8.75
CA GLY A 221 38.34 28.39 8.26
C GLY A 221 37.26 27.85 9.20
N VAL A 222 36.99 26.55 9.07
CA VAL A 222 36.10 25.76 9.94
C VAL A 222 36.60 24.32 10.05
N VAL A 223 36.43 23.73 11.24
CA VAL A 223 36.70 22.31 11.50
C VAL A 223 35.38 21.57 11.78
N HIS A 224 35.21 20.42 11.14
CA HIS A 224 34.15 19.45 11.42
C HIS A 224 34.81 18.13 11.83
N VAL A 225 34.49 17.61 13.01
CA VAL A 225 35.02 16.32 13.45
C VAL A 225 34.17 15.20 12.87
N ILE A 226 34.80 14.26 12.16
CA ILE A 226 34.15 13.10 11.53
C ILE A 226 34.53 11.80 12.25
N ASP A 227 33.66 10.79 12.16
CA ASP A 227 33.81 9.51 12.87
C ASP A 227 34.65 8.44 12.16
N ARG A 228 35.18 8.75 10.98
CA ARG A 228 36.04 7.84 10.20
C ARG A 228 37.10 8.63 9.43
N VAL A 229 38.25 8.01 9.18
CA VAL A 229 39.22 8.50 8.19
C VAL A 229 38.65 8.20 6.80
N ILE A 230 38.44 9.23 5.99
CA ILE A 230 37.94 9.08 4.61
C ILE A 230 39.10 8.83 3.65
N SER A 231 38.90 7.93 2.70
CA SER A 231 39.89 7.60 1.67
C SER A 231 39.48 8.20 0.33
N ALA A 232 40.45 8.59 -0.48
CA ALA A 232 40.22 9.02 -1.85
C ALA A 232 39.70 7.83 -2.68
N VAL A 233 38.56 8.00 -3.33
CA VAL A 233 37.96 6.96 -4.19
C VAL A 233 37.68 7.54 -5.57
N GLY A 234 38.26 6.90 -6.58
CA GLY A 234 38.06 7.20 -7.99
C GLY A 234 37.13 6.22 -8.71
N ASN A 235 36.84 5.08 -8.09
CA ASN A 235 36.06 4.00 -8.68
C ASN A 235 34.56 4.28 -8.54
N SER A 236 33.81 4.00 -9.60
CA SER A 236 32.35 3.92 -9.58
C SER A 236 31.87 2.60 -8.94
N ILE A 237 30.55 2.42 -8.81
CA ILE A 237 29.99 1.12 -8.41
C ILE A 237 30.42 0.03 -9.39
N GLN A 238 30.30 0.28 -10.70
CA GLN A 238 30.73 -0.67 -11.74
C GLN A 238 32.19 -1.08 -11.55
N ASP A 239 33.12 -0.12 -11.48
CA ASP A 239 34.56 -0.41 -11.35
C ASP A 239 34.86 -1.21 -10.08
N THR A 240 34.10 -0.97 -9.00
CA THR A 240 34.26 -1.69 -7.73
C THR A 240 33.81 -3.14 -7.84
N LEU A 241 32.71 -3.41 -8.54
CA LEU A 241 32.21 -4.77 -8.76
C LEU A 241 33.08 -5.59 -9.71
N GLU A 242 33.72 -4.95 -10.69
CA GLU A 242 34.59 -5.64 -11.66
C GLU A 242 35.96 -6.04 -11.07
N VAL A 243 36.38 -5.40 -9.98
CA VAL A 243 37.69 -5.65 -9.34
C VAL A 243 37.63 -6.65 -8.19
N ASP A 244 36.49 -6.76 -7.51
CA ASP A 244 36.34 -7.58 -6.31
C ASP A 244 35.82 -8.98 -6.67
N ASP A 245 36.64 -10.00 -6.40
CA ASP A 245 36.35 -11.41 -6.72
C ASP A 245 35.08 -11.94 -6.03
N ASP A 246 34.63 -11.31 -4.94
CA ASP A 246 33.40 -11.69 -4.23
C ASP A 246 32.11 -11.35 -5.01
N PHE A 247 32.19 -10.57 -6.11
CA PHE A 247 31.04 -10.10 -6.90
C PHE A 247 30.97 -10.62 -8.34
N THR A 248 31.76 -11.63 -8.71
CA THR A 248 31.78 -12.16 -10.09
C THR A 248 30.38 -12.56 -10.59
N THR A 249 29.59 -13.27 -9.78
CA THR A 249 28.22 -13.67 -10.18
C THR A 249 27.31 -12.45 -10.36
N LEU A 250 27.42 -11.46 -9.46
CA LEU A 250 26.63 -10.23 -9.54
C LEU A 250 26.94 -9.45 -10.83
N THR A 251 28.23 -9.30 -11.16
CA THR A 251 28.71 -8.61 -12.35
C THR A 251 28.24 -9.29 -13.64
N ASP A 252 28.27 -10.62 -13.70
CA ASP A 252 27.77 -11.41 -14.84
C ASP A 252 26.26 -11.22 -15.04
N LEU A 253 25.49 -11.17 -13.95
CA LEU A 253 24.05 -10.91 -14.00
C LEU A 253 23.72 -9.50 -14.46
N PHE A 254 24.42 -8.47 -13.95
CA PHE A 254 24.26 -7.10 -14.41
C PHE A 254 24.64 -6.93 -15.89
N THR A 255 25.63 -7.67 -16.36
CA THR A 255 26.01 -7.73 -17.79
C THR A 255 24.88 -8.34 -18.61
N THR A 256 24.38 -9.50 -18.20
CA THR A 256 23.29 -10.23 -18.88
C THR A 256 22.00 -9.41 -18.94
N ALA A 257 21.70 -8.64 -17.88
CA ALA A 257 20.55 -7.75 -17.81
C ALA A 257 20.70 -6.44 -18.61
N GLU A 258 21.90 -6.16 -19.15
CA GLU A 258 22.29 -4.89 -19.77
C GLU A 258 22.10 -3.69 -18.81
N LEU A 259 22.43 -3.89 -17.53
CA LEU A 259 22.34 -2.88 -16.47
C LEU A 259 23.70 -2.45 -15.92
N LEU A 260 24.80 -3.15 -16.28
CA LEU A 260 26.13 -2.87 -15.74
C LEU A 260 26.60 -1.42 -16.05
N GLU A 261 26.44 -0.95 -17.29
CA GLU A 261 26.86 0.40 -17.68
C GLU A 261 26.17 1.51 -16.87
N LYS A 262 24.93 1.27 -16.41
CA LYS A 262 24.20 2.20 -15.54
C LYS A 262 24.91 2.41 -14.21
N LEU A 263 25.59 1.38 -13.70
CA LEU A 263 26.36 1.44 -12.45
C LEU A 263 27.68 2.21 -12.58
N GLY A 264 28.13 2.51 -13.80
CA GLY A 264 29.27 3.41 -14.06
C GLY A 264 28.85 4.87 -14.29
N GLN A 265 27.57 5.13 -14.50
CA GLN A 265 27.08 6.49 -14.79
C GLN A 265 27.06 7.38 -13.53
N PRO A 266 27.24 8.71 -13.68
CA PRO A 266 27.08 9.65 -12.57
C PRO A 266 25.69 9.53 -11.95
N GLY A 267 25.64 9.50 -10.61
CA GLY A 267 24.40 9.30 -9.87
C GLY A 267 24.63 9.25 -8.37
N HIS A 268 23.56 8.91 -7.65
CA HIS A 268 23.55 8.80 -6.20
C HIS A 268 22.88 7.49 -5.79
N TYR A 269 23.59 6.38 -5.93
CA TYR A 269 23.01 5.06 -5.71
C TYR A 269 23.35 4.49 -4.32
N THR A 270 22.48 3.62 -3.82
CA THR A 270 22.85 2.60 -2.82
C THR A 270 22.66 1.25 -3.45
N LEU A 271 23.74 0.45 -3.52
CA LEU A 271 23.68 -0.94 -3.94
C LEU A 271 23.83 -1.85 -2.71
N PHE A 272 22.85 -2.71 -2.49
CA PHE A 272 23.03 -3.87 -1.62
C PHE A 272 23.62 -5.00 -2.46
N ALA A 273 24.93 -5.20 -2.42
CA ALA A 273 25.64 -6.12 -3.31
C ALA A 273 25.67 -7.53 -2.70
N PRO A 274 24.90 -8.51 -3.21
CA PRO A 274 25.03 -9.90 -2.80
C PRO A 274 26.37 -10.48 -3.25
N THR A 275 27.00 -11.22 -2.34
CA THR A 275 28.23 -11.98 -2.61
C THR A 275 27.95 -13.21 -3.46
N ASN A 276 29.00 -13.83 -4.03
CA ASN A 276 28.89 -15.13 -4.69
C ASN A 276 28.24 -16.19 -3.76
N ASP A 277 28.64 -16.23 -2.49
CA ASP A 277 28.04 -17.11 -1.47
C ASP A 277 26.53 -16.88 -1.29
N ALA A 278 26.07 -15.64 -1.44
CA ALA A 278 24.65 -15.31 -1.37
C ALA A 278 23.86 -15.94 -2.53
N PHE A 279 24.43 -15.95 -3.74
CA PHE A 279 23.84 -16.62 -4.90
C PHE A 279 23.89 -18.15 -4.79
N ASP A 280 24.96 -18.71 -4.23
CA ASP A 280 25.04 -20.15 -3.95
C ASP A 280 23.93 -20.62 -3.00
N LYS A 281 23.62 -19.82 -1.96
CA LYS A 281 22.50 -20.07 -1.05
C LYS A 281 21.12 -19.98 -1.73
N LEU A 282 20.97 -19.12 -2.73
CA LEU A 282 19.71 -18.96 -3.47
C LEU A 282 19.35 -20.24 -4.26
N GLY A 283 20.38 -20.97 -4.71
CA GLY A 283 20.25 -22.22 -5.46
C GLY A 283 20.21 -22.02 -6.97
N SER A 284 20.83 -22.96 -7.69
CA SER A 284 20.96 -22.92 -9.16
C SER A 284 19.62 -22.87 -9.88
N ASP A 285 18.62 -23.61 -9.39
CA ASP A 285 17.31 -23.71 -10.04
C ASP A 285 16.58 -22.36 -10.10
N VAL A 286 16.68 -21.57 -9.02
CA VAL A 286 16.09 -20.23 -8.94
C VAL A 286 16.87 -19.28 -9.83
N LEU A 287 18.20 -19.36 -9.81
CA LEU A 287 19.08 -18.49 -10.57
C LEU A 287 18.91 -18.70 -12.08
N GLU A 288 18.93 -19.95 -12.56
CA GLU A 288 18.68 -20.30 -13.97
C GLU A 288 17.32 -19.81 -14.44
N ARG A 289 16.29 -19.99 -13.61
CA ARG A 289 14.94 -19.51 -13.90
C ARG A 289 14.90 -17.99 -14.04
N VAL A 290 15.48 -17.25 -13.10
CA VAL A 290 15.51 -15.79 -13.15
C VAL A 290 16.30 -15.30 -14.36
N GLN A 291 17.43 -15.93 -14.69
CA GLN A 291 18.23 -15.57 -15.87
C GLN A 291 17.52 -15.85 -17.20
N SER A 292 16.62 -16.84 -17.24
CA SER A 292 15.87 -17.18 -18.45
C SER A 292 14.88 -16.10 -18.89
N ASP A 293 14.45 -15.23 -17.98
CA ASP A 293 13.58 -14.09 -18.25
C ASP A 293 14.29 -12.77 -17.90
N LYS A 294 14.64 -12.01 -18.94
CA LYS A 294 15.40 -10.76 -18.80
C LYS A 294 14.65 -9.69 -17.97
N GLU A 295 13.32 -9.65 -18.01
CA GLU A 295 12.55 -8.67 -17.24
C GLU A 295 12.50 -9.06 -15.75
N VAL A 296 12.37 -10.36 -15.47
CA VAL A 296 12.49 -10.89 -14.10
C VAL A 296 13.90 -10.66 -13.53
N LEU A 297 14.95 -10.90 -14.33
CA LEU A 297 16.32 -10.60 -13.92
C LEU A 297 16.54 -9.12 -13.62
N LYS A 298 16.03 -8.21 -14.48
CA LYS A 298 16.09 -6.77 -14.22
C LYS A 298 15.34 -6.39 -12.94
N ALA A 299 14.18 -6.99 -12.66
CA ALA A 299 13.45 -6.75 -11.43
C ALA A 299 14.28 -7.18 -10.21
N LEU A 300 14.88 -8.38 -10.24
CA LEU A 300 15.77 -8.87 -9.17
C LEU A 300 16.92 -7.88 -8.90
N LEU A 301 17.63 -7.44 -9.95
CA LEU A 301 18.79 -6.56 -9.80
C LEU A 301 18.40 -5.15 -9.34
N ASN A 302 17.32 -4.58 -9.89
CA ASN A 302 16.83 -3.26 -9.48
C ASN A 302 16.30 -3.26 -8.04
N PHE A 303 15.85 -4.40 -7.51
CA PHE A 303 15.43 -4.52 -6.11
C PHE A 303 16.58 -4.39 -5.10
N HIS A 304 17.83 -4.54 -5.57
CA HIS A 304 19.04 -4.29 -4.76
C HIS A 304 19.53 -2.84 -4.82
N LEU A 305 18.90 -1.99 -5.65
CA LEU A 305 19.35 -0.63 -5.91
C LEU A 305 18.36 0.41 -5.39
N LEU A 306 18.87 1.46 -4.76
CA LEU A 306 18.13 2.68 -4.43
C LEU A 306 18.66 3.87 -5.23
N ASP A 307 17.79 4.82 -5.57
CA ASP A 307 18.15 6.10 -6.21
C ASP A 307 18.54 7.19 -5.18
N SER A 308 19.18 6.79 -4.08
CA SER A 308 19.70 7.70 -3.06
C SER A 308 20.84 7.05 -2.28
N VAL A 309 21.76 7.85 -1.73
CA VAL A 309 22.88 7.36 -0.91
C VAL A 309 22.44 7.21 0.55
N GLN A 310 22.38 5.97 1.03
CA GLN A 310 22.02 5.61 2.39
C GLN A 310 23.26 5.11 3.15
N CYS A 311 23.99 6.04 3.76
CA CYS A 311 25.12 5.70 4.63
C CYS A 311 24.63 5.06 5.94
N SER A 312 25.36 4.09 6.46
CA SER A 312 24.92 3.31 7.63
C SER A 312 24.74 4.17 8.89
N GLU A 313 25.56 5.21 9.06
CA GLU A 313 25.48 6.14 10.20
C GLU A 313 24.26 7.08 10.15
N ALA A 314 23.56 7.14 9.00
CA ALA A 314 22.29 7.86 8.89
C ALA A 314 21.10 7.03 9.39
N ILE A 315 21.24 5.71 9.47
CA ILE A 315 20.15 4.81 9.86
C ILE A 315 20.14 4.66 11.38
N MET A 316 19.13 5.24 12.03
CA MET A 316 18.95 5.19 13.49
C MET A 316 17.76 4.31 13.92
N ALA A 317 16.87 3.97 12.98
CA ALA A 317 15.69 3.15 13.16
C ALA A 317 15.21 2.62 11.80
N GLY A 318 14.37 1.58 11.81
CA GLY A 318 13.74 1.02 10.60
C GLY A 318 12.97 2.08 9.82
N SER A 319 13.30 2.22 8.53
CA SER A 319 12.68 3.14 7.59
C SER A 319 12.47 2.46 6.24
N SER A 320 11.36 2.77 5.58
CA SER A 320 10.99 2.20 4.29
C SER A 320 11.61 3.01 3.15
N TYR A 321 12.22 2.34 2.18
CA TYR A 321 12.85 2.94 1.00
C TYR A 321 12.38 2.23 -0.26
N GLU A 322 12.00 3.02 -1.27
CA GLU A 322 11.61 2.52 -2.59
C GLU A 322 12.86 2.12 -3.38
N THR A 323 12.87 0.88 -3.88
CA THR A 323 13.93 0.38 -4.75
C THR A 323 13.71 0.80 -6.20
N LEU A 324 14.71 0.64 -7.06
CA LEU A 324 14.55 0.89 -8.49
C LEU A 324 13.57 -0.08 -9.19
N GLU A 325 13.21 -1.18 -8.53
CA GLU A 325 12.16 -2.10 -9.00
C GLU A 325 10.75 -1.56 -8.70
N GLY A 326 10.62 -0.67 -7.71
CA GLY A 326 9.36 -0.01 -7.31
C GLY A 326 8.80 -0.50 -5.98
N ASN A 327 9.13 -1.72 -5.55
CA ASN A 327 8.77 -2.18 -4.21
C ASN A 327 9.70 -1.59 -3.14
N ASN A 328 9.18 -1.49 -1.91
CA ASN A 328 9.92 -0.97 -0.78
C ASN A 328 10.70 -2.05 -0.04
N ILE A 329 11.91 -1.71 0.41
CA ILE A 329 12.66 -2.44 1.43
C ILE A 329 12.71 -1.65 2.74
N GLU A 330 12.72 -2.33 3.87
CA GLU A 330 12.97 -1.71 5.16
C GLU A 330 14.46 -1.75 5.46
N ILE A 331 15.08 -0.57 5.65
CA ILE A 331 16.46 -0.46 6.11
C ILE A 331 16.44 -0.01 7.55
N GLY A 332 17.05 -0.81 8.42
CA GLY A 332 17.12 -0.58 9.85
C GLY A 332 18.50 -0.88 10.41
N CYS A 333 18.59 -0.97 11.73
CA CYS A 333 19.81 -1.32 12.42
C CYS A 333 19.50 -2.00 13.76
N ASP A 334 20.36 -2.95 14.17
CA ASP A 334 20.41 -3.49 15.52
C ASP A 334 21.85 -3.40 16.05
N GLY A 335 22.04 -2.48 17.00
CA GLY A 335 23.37 -2.13 17.49
C GLY A 335 24.19 -1.48 16.37
N GLU A 336 25.30 -2.11 15.99
CA GLU A 336 26.19 -1.62 14.93
C GLU A 336 25.93 -2.24 13.56
N SER A 337 25.11 -3.30 13.51
CA SER A 337 24.75 -4.02 12.28
C SER A 337 23.59 -3.32 11.57
N LEU A 338 23.75 -3.10 10.27
CA LEU A 338 22.65 -2.69 9.40
C LEU A 338 21.74 -3.90 9.15
N THR A 339 20.43 -3.68 9.08
CA THR A 339 19.44 -4.72 8.78
C THR A 339 18.66 -4.35 7.53
N VAL A 340 18.37 -5.34 6.69
CA VAL A 340 17.49 -5.19 5.52
C VAL A 340 16.29 -6.11 5.74
N ASN A 341 15.07 -5.57 5.66
CA ASN A 341 13.81 -6.25 6.00
C ASN A 341 13.85 -6.94 7.37
N GLY A 342 14.53 -6.31 8.35
CA GLY A 342 14.70 -6.82 9.71
C GLY A 342 15.77 -7.92 9.87
N VAL A 343 16.42 -8.35 8.80
CA VAL A 343 17.46 -9.40 8.80
C VAL A 343 18.86 -8.78 8.83
N LYS A 344 19.75 -9.31 9.68
CA LYS A 344 21.17 -8.90 9.80
C LYS A 344 22.04 -9.56 8.73
N MET A 345 21.81 -9.20 7.48
CA MET A 345 22.55 -9.77 6.34
C MET A 345 23.72 -8.92 5.85
N VAL A 346 23.89 -7.70 6.36
CA VAL A 346 24.95 -6.79 5.88
C VAL A 346 26.29 -7.12 6.54
N ARG A 347 27.23 -7.66 5.76
CA ARG A 347 28.57 -8.09 6.22
C ARG A 347 29.57 -6.94 6.24
N LYS A 348 29.59 -6.12 5.19
CA LYS A 348 30.48 -4.96 5.04
C LYS A 348 29.66 -3.77 4.56
N LYS A 349 29.81 -2.62 5.20
CA LYS A 349 28.98 -1.43 4.99
C LYS A 349 29.82 -0.22 4.61
N ASP A 350 29.17 0.72 3.94
CA ASP A 350 29.76 2.01 3.56
C ASP A 350 31.01 1.87 2.65
N ILE A 351 31.00 0.96 1.68
CA ILE A 351 32.00 0.98 0.61
C ILE A 351 31.62 2.14 -0.31
N PHE A 352 32.33 3.25 -0.16
CA PHE A 352 32.00 4.49 -0.86
C PHE A 352 32.58 4.49 -2.29
N THR A 353 31.81 4.96 -3.27
CA THR A 353 32.20 5.08 -4.68
C THR A 353 31.88 6.48 -5.21
N THR A 354 32.36 6.84 -6.40
CA THR A 354 32.14 8.18 -6.99
C THR A 354 30.67 8.50 -7.29
N ASN A 355 29.83 7.48 -7.47
CA ASN A 355 28.41 7.59 -7.80
C ASN A 355 27.47 6.90 -6.80
N GLY A 356 27.95 6.50 -5.63
CA GLY A 356 27.09 5.88 -4.62
C GLY A 356 27.80 5.22 -3.44
N VAL A 357 27.08 4.29 -2.81
CA VAL A 357 27.57 3.47 -1.71
C VAL A 357 27.16 2.01 -1.92
N ILE A 358 28.06 1.09 -1.60
CA ILE A 358 27.82 -0.35 -1.63
C ILE A 358 27.76 -0.88 -0.19
N HIS A 359 26.73 -1.67 0.10
CA HIS A 359 26.61 -2.49 1.30
C HIS A 359 26.61 -3.96 0.88
N VAL A 360 27.59 -4.72 1.32
CA VAL A 360 27.75 -6.14 0.98
C VAL A 360 26.78 -6.97 1.82
N ILE A 361 26.00 -7.82 1.18
CA ILE A 361 24.99 -8.67 1.82
C ILE A 361 25.24 -10.16 1.61
N ASP A 362 24.87 -10.95 2.61
CA ASP A 362 25.08 -12.40 2.63
C ASP A 362 23.91 -13.21 2.03
N ASP A 363 22.81 -12.55 1.65
CA ASP A 363 21.61 -13.17 1.05
C ASP A 363 21.12 -12.33 -0.15
N VAL A 364 20.50 -12.96 -1.15
CA VAL A 364 19.91 -12.25 -2.31
C VAL A 364 18.52 -11.73 -1.95
N LEU A 365 18.26 -10.44 -2.21
CA LEU A 365 16.94 -9.84 -2.09
C LEU A 365 16.07 -10.22 -3.30
N VAL A 366 15.10 -11.12 -3.11
CA VAL A 366 14.20 -11.55 -4.18
C VAL A 366 12.87 -10.79 -4.10
N PRO A 367 12.55 -9.90 -5.06
CA PRO A 367 11.26 -9.21 -5.08
C PRO A 367 10.13 -10.20 -5.39
N ASP A 368 8.90 -9.86 -4.99
CA ASP A 368 7.74 -10.71 -5.27
C ASP A 368 7.57 -10.93 -6.79
N SER A 369 7.84 -9.91 -7.61
CA SER A 369 7.80 -9.98 -9.08
C SER A 369 8.74 -11.03 -9.70
N ALA A 370 9.79 -11.46 -8.98
CA ALA A 370 10.71 -12.51 -9.41
C ALA A 370 10.38 -13.90 -8.83
N LYS A 371 9.46 -13.97 -7.88
CA LYS A 371 9.02 -15.23 -7.25
C LYS A 371 7.98 -15.94 -8.09
N GLN A 372 8.03 -17.26 -8.09
CA GLN A 372 6.92 -18.07 -8.59
C GLN A 372 5.71 -17.99 -7.66
N VAL A 373 4.53 -18.30 -8.18
CA VAL A 373 3.26 -18.14 -7.44
C VAL A 373 3.24 -18.87 -6.09
N MET A 374 3.86 -20.06 -5.99
CA MET A 374 3.94 -20.81 -4.74
C MET A 374 4.91 -20.17 -3.73
N GLU A 375 5.94 -19.48 -4.21
CA GLU A 375 6.93 -18.75 -3.39
C GLU A 375 6.35 -17.43 -2.83
N LEU A 376 5.19 -16.97 -3.32
CA LEU A 376 4.50 -15.80 -2.80
C LEU A 376 3.81 -16.07 -1.44
N LEU A 377 3.53 -17.34 -1.15
CA LEU A 377 2.85 -17.77 0.07
C LEU A 377 3.67 -17.37 1.31
N GLY A 378 3.02 -16.69 2.25
CA GLY A 378 3.64 -16.27 3.50
C GLY A 378 3.31 -17.21 4.66
N THR A 379 3.81 -16.85 5.84
CA THR A 379 3.55 -17.57 7.10
C THR A 379 2.07 -17.70 7.46
N SER A 380 1.22 -16.79 6.98
CA SER A 380 -0.22 -16.81 7.24
C SER A 380 -1.03 -17.70 6.28
N GLN A 381 -0.38 -18.25 5.25
CA GLN A 381 -0.95 -19.22 4.29
C GLN A 381 -0.12 -20.51 4.25
N SER A 382 0.76 -20.74 5.24
CA SER A 382 1.65 -21.90 5.25
C SER A 382 0.87 -23.21 5.17
N THR A 383 -0.22 -23.33 5.94
CA THR A 383 -1.06 -24.54 5.92
C THR A 383 -1.64 -24.81 4.53
N PHE A 384 -2.07 -23.76 3.81
CA PHE A 384 -2.54 -23.91 2.43
C PHE A 384 -1.42 -24.40 1.49
N GLY A 385 -0.23 -23.80 1.58
CA GLY A 385 0.93 -24.20 0.78
C GLY A 385 1.37 -25.64 1.02
N ASP A 386 1.39 -26.05 2.30
CA ASP A 386 1.72 -27.41 2.71
C ASP A 386 0.70 -28.40 2.12
N MET A 387 -0.60 -28.14 2.26
CA MET A 387 -1.64 -29.03 1.72
C MET A 387 -1.63 -29.11 0.18
N VAL A 388 -1.41 -27.99 -0.52
CA VAL A 388 -1.26 -27.96 -1.98
C VAL A 388 -0.07 -28.83 -2.42
N SER A 389 1.01 -28.84 -1.64
CA SER A 389 2.21 -29.63 -1.92
C SER A 389 2.02 -31.10 -1.59
N GLU A 390 1.55 -31.42 -0.39
CA GLU A 390 1.37 -32.78 0.11
C GLU A 390 0.35 -33.58 -0.70
N LEU A 391 -0.71 -32.93 -1.19
CA LEU A 391 -1.73 -33.56 -2.04
C LEU A 391 -1.34 -33.60 -3.53
N GLY A 392 -0.13 -33.13 -3.87
CA GLY A 392 0.46 -33.20 -5.20
C GLY A 392 -0.09 -32.20 -6.22
N LEU A 393 -0.89 -31.21 -5.81
CA LEU A 393 -1.41 -30.19 -6.73
C LEU A 393 -0.28 -29.31 -7.27
N SER A 394 0.74 -29.02 -6.47
CA SER A 394 1.92 -28.25 -6.92
C SER A 394 2.64 -28.92 -8.09
N SER A 395 2.63 -30.26 -8.17
CA SER A 395 3.23 -31.01 -9.28
C SER A 395 2.42 -30.94 -10.57
N GLU A 396 1.12 -30.63 -10.47
CA GLU A 396 0.23 -30.41 -11.62
C GLU A 396 0.36 -28.97 -12.16
N MET A 397 0.91 -28.07 -11.35
CA MET A 397 1.19 -26.69 -11.74
C MET A 397 2.52 -26.63 -12.52
N ARG A 398 2.44 -26.33 -13.81
CA ARG A 398 3.61 -26.25 -14.67
C ARG A 398 4.36 -24.94 -14.43
N ALA A 399 5.68 -25.00 -14.34
CA ALA A 399 6.51 -23.81 -14.13
C ALA A 399 6.36 -22.76 -15.25
N ASP A 400 6.05 -23.19 -16.49
CA ASP A 400 5.87 -22.35 -17.68
C ASP A 400 4.44 -21.83 -17.87
N ALA A 401 3.52 -22.15 -16.96
CA ALA A 401 2.14 -21.70 -17.01
C ALA A 401 1.86 -20.64 -15.92
N GLU A 402 0.82 -19.85 -16.18
CA GLU A 402 0.37 -18.80 -15.27
C GLU A 402 -0.76 -19.28 -14.35
N TYR A 403 -0.73 -18.87 -13.09
CA TYR A 403 -1.74 -19.25 -12.10
C TYR A 403 -2.19 -18.11 -11.22
N THR A 404 -3.36 -18.27 -10.62
CA THR A 404 -3.77 -17.44 -9.47
C THR A 404 -4.12 -18.35 -8.30
N LEU A 405 -3.49 -18.11 -7.16
CA LEU A 405 -3.80 -18.79 -5.91
C LEU A 405 -4.80 -17.96 -5.11
N LEU A 406 -5.93 -18.56 -4.78
CA LEU A 406 -6.92 -18.02 -3.85
C LEU A 406 -6.64 -18.65 -2.49
N ALA A 407 -5.60 -18.21 -1.78
CA ALA A 407 -5.08 -18.89 -0.60
C ALA A 407 -5.82 -18.48 0.69
N PRO A 408 -6.52 -19.39 1.37
CA PRO A 408 -7.13 -19.13 2.67
C PRO A 408 -6.07 -18.90 3.76
N LEU A 409 -6.44 -18.13 4.79
CA LEU A 409 -5.63 -18.04 6.00
C LEU A 409 -5.53 -19.39 6.71
N ASN A 410 -4.47 -19.60 7.50
CA ASN A 410 -4.29 -20.81 8.31
C ASN A 410 -5.51 -21.11 9.20
N ASP A 411 -6.17 -20.08 9.76
CA ASP A 411 -7.38 -20.23 10.59
C ASP A 411 -8.58 -20.85 9.85
N ALA A 412 -8.56 -20.88 8.51
CA ALA A 412 -9.61 -21.53 7.72
C ALA A 412 -9.49 -23.07 7.71
N PHE A 413 -8.34 -23.62 8.12
CA PHE A 413 -8.07 -25.05 8.21
C PHE A 413 -8.39 -25.57 9.62
N THR A 414 -9.69 -25.61 9.95
CA THR A 414 -10.16 -26.13 11.24
C THR A 414 -9.94 -27.63 11.38
N ASP A 415 -10.02 -28.17 12.60
CA ASP A 415 -9.93 -29.62 12.86
C ASP A 415 -10.90 -30.44 11.99
N GLU A 416 -12.09 -29.89 11.72
CA GLU A 416 -13.07 -30.49 10.82
C GLU A 416 -12.52 -30.60 9.40
N VAL A 417 -11.98 -29.51 8.84
CA VAL A 417 -11.38 -29.50 7.49
C VAL A 417 -10.19 -30.44 7.43
N MET A 418 -9.34 -30.45 8.46
CA MET A 418 -8.16 -31.31 8.53
C MET A 418 -8.50 -32.80 8.70
N SER A 419 -9.70 -33.11 9.20
CA SER A 419 -10.20 -34.50 9.32
C SER A 419 -10.91 -35.03 8.08
N MET A 420 -11.10 -34.20 7.04
CA MET A 420 -11.77 -34.61 5.81
C MET A 420 -10.96 -35.65 5.03
N ASP A 421 -11.66 -36.44 4.21
CA ASP A 421 -11.00 -37.33 3.25
C ASP A 421 -10.08 -36.52 2.32
N GLN A 422 -8.84 -36.99 2.17
CA GLN A 422 -7.81 -36.28 1.41
C GLN A 422 -8.18 -36.08 -0.06
N ARG A 423 -8.96 -36.98 -0.67
CA ARG A 423 -9.41 -36.81 -2.07
C ARG A 423 -10.42 -35.68 -2.16
N LEU A 424 -11.31 -35.59 -1.18
CA LEU A 424 -12.28 -34.50 -1.10
C LEU A 424 -11.57 -33.16 -0.84
N LEU A 425 -10.60 -33.14 0.08
CA LEU A 425 -9.80 -31.94 0.35
C LEU A 425 -9.02 -31.51 -0.90
N LYS A 426 -8.42 -32.45 -1.64
CA LYS A 426 -7.75 -32.17 -2.92
C LYS A 426 -8.70 -31.47 -3.91
N ILE A 427 -9.91 -32.00 -4.11
CA ILE A 427 -10.92 -31.36 -5.00
C ILE A 427 -11.28 -29.95 -4.52
N ILE A 428 -11.36 -29.73 -3.21
CA ILE A 428 -11.60 -28.39 -2.66
C ILE A 428 -10.42 -27.46 -2.98
N LEU A 429 -9.18 -27.90 -2.81
CA LEU A 429 -7.99 -27.09 -3.11
C LEU A 429 -7.79 -26.84 -4.61
N GLU A 430 -8.21 -27.76 -5.48
CA GLU A 430 -8.25 -27.53 -6.93
C GLU A 430 -9.13 -26.33 -7.30
N ASN A 431 -10.14 -26.02 -6.48
CA ASN A 431 -10.97 -24.83 -6.65
C ASN A 431 -10.36 -23.54 -6.11
N HIS A 432 -9.20 -23.61 -5.45
CA HIS A 432 -8.43 -22.46 -4.99
C HIS A 432 -7.30 -22.09 -5.95
N VAL A 433 -7.15 -22.80 -7.07
CA VAL A 433 -6.14 -22.50 -8.10
C VAL A 433 -6.84 -22.20 -9.42
N LEU A 434 -6.55 -21.03 -10.00
CA LEU A 434 -7.08 -20.60 -11.30
C LEU A 434 -6.04 -20.80 -12.39
N LYS A 435 -6.50 -21.05 -13.62
CA LYS A 435 -5.66 -21.39 -14.79
C LYS A 435 -4.91 -20.22 -15.42
N ASN A 436 -5.12 -18.98 -14.96
CA ASN A 436 -4.50 -17.78 -15.51
C ASN A 436 -4.02 -16.88 -14.37
N LYS A 437 -3.02 -16.03 -14.63
CA LYS A 437 -2.62 -14.94 -13.75
C LYS A 437 -3.66 -13.82 -13.81
N ILE A 438 -4.31 -13.56 -12.69
CA ILE A 438 -5.34 -12.54 -12.55
C ILE A 438 -4.93 -11.68 -11.36
N VAL A 439 -4.55 -10.44 -11.63
CA VAL A 439 -4.18 -9.50 -10.57
C VAL A 439 -5.42 -8.77 -10.05
N LEU A 440 -5.34 -8.21 -8.85
CA LEU A 440 -6.49 -7.62 -8.15
C LEU A 440 -7.21 -6.54 -9.00
N GLY A 441 -6.45 -5.73 -9.73
CA GLY A 441 -6.99 -4.67 -10.59
C GLY A 441 -7.73 -5.15 -11.84
N GLN A 442 -7.61 -6.42 -12.21
CA GLN A 442 -8.30 -7.02 -13.36
C GLN A 442 -9.66 -7.63 -12.97
N LEU A 443 -9.95 -7.77 -11.68
CA LEU A 443 -11.22 -8.31 -11.22
C LEU A 443 -12.36 -7.32 -11.51
N TYR A 444 -13.47 -7.82 -12.05
CA TYR A 444 -14.69 -7.02 -12.26
C TYR A 444 -15.94 -7.77 -11.82
N ASN A 445 -17.00 -7.03 -11.48
CA ASN A 445 -18.25 -7.62 -10.98
C ASN A 445 -18.92 -8.49 -12.05
N GLY A 446 -19.32 -9.72 -11.68
CA GLY A 446 -19.92 -10.69 -12.59
C GLY A 446 -18.91 -11.48 -13.44
N GLN A 447 -17.61 -11.28 -13.24
CA GLN A 447 -16.58 -12.09 -13.88
C GLN A 447 -16.71 -13.56 -13.48
N ARG A 448 -16.38 -14.44 -14.42
CA ARG A 448 -16.36 -15.89 -14.24
C ARG A 448 -14.92 -16.39 -14.33
N LEU A 449 -14.46 -17.09 -13.29
CA LEU A 449 -13.10 -17.57 -13.13
C LEU A 449 -13.08 -19.09 -13.23
N GLU A 450 -12.24 -19.65 -14.09
CA GLU A 450 -12.10 -21.10 -14.24
C GLU A 450 -10.99 -21.64 -13.33
N THR A 451 -11.35 -22.64 -12.51
CA THR A 451 -10.41 -23.35 -11.63
C THR A 451 -9.68 -24.46 -12.38
N ILE A 452 -8.56 -24.94 -11.85
CA ILE A 452 -7.89 -26.13 -12.41
C ILE A 452 -8.77 -27.38 -12.32
N GLY A 453 -9.64 -27.45 -11.31
CA GLY A 453 -10.68 -28.49 -11.16
C GLY A 453 -11.87 -28.36 -12.11
N GLY A 454 -11.86 -27.38 -13.03
CA GLY A 454 -12.88 -27.19 -14.06
C GLY A 454 -14.20 -26.57 -13.57
N LYS A 455 -14.23 -26.04 -12.34
CA LYS A 455 -15.38 -25.28 -11.82
C LYS A 455 -15.27 -23.83 -12.26
N ILE A 456 -16.42 -23.17 -12.31
CA ILE A 456 -16.53 -21.73 -12.59
C ILE A 456 -16.92 -21.01 -11.30
N LEU A 457 -16.07 -20.09 -10.85
CA LEU A 457 -16.31 -19.22 -9.70
C LEU A 457 -16.80 -17.85 -10.17
N ARG A 458 -17.76 -17.27 -9.44
CA ARG A 458 -18.29 -15.93 -9.70
C ARG A 458 -17.61 -14.89 -8.83
N VAL A 459 -17.29 -13.73 -9.43
CA VAL A 459 -16.72 -12.58 -8.75
C VAL A 459 -17.79 -11.57 -8.41
N PHE A 460 -17.84 -11.16 -7.14
CA PHE A 460 -18.72 -10.13 -6.61
C PHE A 460 -17.87 -8.97 -6.09
N ILE A 461 -18.06 -7.78 -6.67
CA ILE A 461 -17.38 -6.56 -6.22
C ILE A 461 -18.36 -5.65 -5.51
N TYR A 462 -18.07 -5.42 -4.23
CA TYR A 462 -18.79 -4.49 -3.37
C TYR A 462 -18.00 -3.19 -3.21
N ARG A 463 -18.56 -2.24 -2.48
CA ARG A 463 -17.91 -0.94 -2.20
C ARG A 463 -16.57 -1.12 -1.47
N SER A 464 -16.50 -2.05 -0.53
CA SER A 464 -15.36 -2.22 0.40
C SER A 464 -14.78 -3.63 0.40
N ALA A 465 -15.29 -4.53 -0.44
CA ALA A 465 -14.89 -5.93 -0.48
C ALA A 465 -14.93 -6.49 -1.90
N VAL A 466 -14.03 -7.43 -2.20
CA VAL A 466 -14.07 -8.27 -3.40
C VAL A 466 -14.23 -9.71 -2.91
N CYS A 467 -15.22 -10.42 -3.42
CA CYS A 467 -15.50 -11.78 -3.03
C CYS A 467 -15.59 -12.68 -4.25
N ILE A 468 -15.14 -13.93 -4.08
CA ILE A 468 -15.22 -14.99 -5.07
C ILE A 468 -16.06 -16.09 -4.43
N GLU A 469 -17.22 -16.39 -5.02
CA GLU A 469 -18.25 -17.23 -4.39
C GLU A 469 -18.56 -16.77 -2.94
N ASN A 470 -18.43 -17.65 -1.95
CA ASN A 470 -18.69 -17.38 -0.53
C ASN A 470 -17.51 -16.71 0.20
N ALA A 471 -16.32 -16.65 -0.41
CA ALA A 471 -15.10 -16.24 0.27
C ALA A 471 -14.67 -14.85 -0.20
N CYS A 472 -14.34 -13.97 0.74
CA CYS A 472 -13.89 -12.61 0.43
C CYS A 472 -12.38 -12.48 0.56
N LEU A 473 -11.81 -11.67 -0.34
CA LEU A 473 -10.40 -11.30 -0.33
C LEU A 473 -10.09 -10.46 0.92
N ILE A 474 -8.88 -10.62 1.43
CA ILE A 474 -8.29 -9.74 2.43
C ILE A 474 -7.08 -9.00 1.84
N ARG A 475 -6.60 -7.98 2.56
CA ARG A 475 -5.39 -7.26 2.17
C ARG A 475 -4.19 -8.21 2.13
N GLY A 476 -3.24 -7.92 1.24
CA GLY A 476 -2.02 -8.71 1.07
C GLY A 476 -1.96 -9.50 -0.22
N SER A 477 -2.75 -9.14 -1.25
CA SER A 477 -2.55 -9.71 -2.58
C SER A 477 -1.14 -9.41 -3.09
N LYS A 478 -0.51 -10.38 -3.76
CA LYS A 478 0.83 -10.27 -4.31
C LYS A 478 0.85 -10.69 -5.77
N GLU A 479 1.83 -10.18 -6.50
CA GLU A 479 2.07 -10.52 -7.89
C GLU A 479 3.49 -11.08 -8.03
N GLY A 480 3.60 -12.21 -8.70
CA GLY A 480 4.87 -12.85 -9.04
C GLY A 480 5.05 -13.05 -10.52
N SER A 481 6.15 -13.70 -10.88
CA SER A 481 6.59 -13.86 -12.27
C SER A 481 5.59 -14.65 -13.10
N ASN A 482 5.11 -15.79 -12.58
CA ASN A 482 4.15 -16.66 -13.24
C ASN A 482 2.77 -16.70 -12.55
N GLY A 483 2.43 -15.73 -11.69
CA GLY A 483 1.11 -15.77 -11.08
C GLY A 483 0.76 -14.65 -10.13
N ALA A 484 -0.42 -14.77 -9.55
CA ALA A 484 -0.92 -13.86 -8.52
C ALA A 484 -1.39 -14.65 -7.30
N LEU A 485 -1.25 -14.03 -6.13
CA LEU A 485 -1.74 -14.57 -4.87
C LEU A 485 -2.81 -13.63 -4.32
N HIS A 486 -3.98 -14.17 -4.04
CA HIS A 486 -5.05 -13.49 -3.32
C HIS A 486 -5.32 -14.21 -2.01
N LEU A 487 -5.22 -13.47 -0.90
CA LEU A 487 -5.51 -14.02 0.42
C LEU A 487 -7.01 -14.04 0.64
N MET A 488 -7.54 -15.17 1.12
CA MET A 488 -8.95 -15.41 1.34
C MET A 488 -9.23 -15.58 2.83
N ARG A 489 -10.35 -15.04 3.31
CA ARG A 489 -10.75 -15.19 4.73
C ARG A 489 -11.17 -16.62 5.07
N THR A 490 -11.79 -17.33 4.13
CA THR A 490 -12.41 -18.64 4.33
C THR A 490 -12.15 -19.54 3.13
N MET A 491 -12.37 -20.84 3.31
CA MET A 491 -12.36 -21.82 2.22
C MET A 491 -13.48 -21.53 1.21
N LEU A 492 -13.16 -21.63 -0.07
CA LEU A 492 -14.12 -21.56 -1.17
C LEU A 492 -15.01 -22.81 -1.18
N LYS A 493 -16.31 -22.57 -1.35
CA LYS A 493 -17.36 -23.56 -1.50
C LYS A 493 -18.18 -23.20 -2.75
N PRO A 494 -17.78 -23.69 -3.93
CA PRO A 494 -18.50 -23.43 -5.17
C PRO A 494 -19.95 -23.93 -5.07
N ALA A 495 -20.90 -23.15 -5.56
CA ALA A 495 -22.29 -23.58 -5.58
C ALA A 495 -22.54 -24.70 -6.60
N GLU A 496 -23.28 -25.73 -6.19
CA GLU A 496 -23.59 -26.88 -7.07
C GLU A 496 -25.08 -27.02 -7.38
N LYS A 497 -25.94 -26.36 -6.59
CA LYS A 497 -27.40 -26.49 -6.67
C LYS A 497 -28.07 -25.14 -6.85
N THR A 498 -29.22 -25.15 -7.51
CA THR A 498 -30.08 -23.97 -7.63
C THR A 498 -30.76 -23.64 -6.31
N ILE A 499 -31.29 -22.41 -6.18
CA ILE A 499 -32.08 -22.00 -5.01
C ILE A 499 -33.24 -22.97 -4.77
N PHE A 500 -33.94 -23.38 -5.84
CA PHE A 500 -35.08 -24.29 -5.74
C PHE A 500 -34.68 -25.66 -5.16
N GLU A 501 -33.56 -26.23 -5.61
CA GLU A 501 -33.07 -27.53 -5.13
C GLU A 501 -32.68 -27.47 -3.65
N ILE A 502 -31.93 -26.44 -3.24
CA ILE A 502 -31.50 -26.25 -1.85
C ILE A 502 -32.70 -26.18 -0.90
N LEU A 503 -33.71 -25.38 -1.23
CA LEU A 503 -34.91 -25.24 -0.39
C LEU A 503 -35.72 -26.54 -0.32
N THR A 504 -35.77 -27.30 -1.42
CA THR A 504 -36.52 -28.57 -1.48
C THR A 504 -35.85 -29.64 -0.62
N GLU A 505 -34.53 -29.74 -0.65
CA GLU A 505 -33.75 -30.72 0.11
C GLU A 505 -33.68 -30.43 1.61
N ASN A 506 -33.61 -29.14 2.00
CA ASN A 506 -33.55 -28.75 3.41
C ASN A 506 -34.83 -29.16 4.18
N GLY A 507 -35.97 -29.25 3.50
CA GLY A 507 -37.23 -29.76 4.05
C GLY A 507 -37.97 -28.81 5.01
N GLY A 508 -37.34 -27.70 5.43
CA GLY A 508 -37.90 -26.68 6.32
C GLY A 508 -38.55 -25.49 5.62
N PHE A 509 -38.83 -25.57 4.31
CA PHE A 509 -39.38 -24.47 3.50
C PHE A 509 -40.64 -24.88 2.71
N LYS A 510 -41.36 -25.91 3.17
CA LYS A 510 -42.50 -26.49 2.44
C LYS A 510 -43.63 -25.50 2.25
N ILE A 511 -43.91 -24.67 3.26
CA ILE A 511 -44.97 -23.65 3.21
C ILE A 511 -44.57 -22.57 2.21
N PHE A 512 -43.34 -22.07 2.27
CA PHE A 512 -42.84 -21.07 1.34
C PHE A 512 -42.87 -21.57 -0.12
N LEU A 513 -42.40 -22.79 -0.38
CA LEU A 513 -42.45 -23.39 -1.72
C LEU A 513 -43.90 -23.55 -2.22
N SER A 514 -44.85 -23.96 -1.36
CA SER A 514 -46.28 -24.03 -1.72
C SER A 514 -46.88 -22.66 -2.04
N LEU A 515 -46.45 -21.60 -1.37
CA LEU A 515 -46.88 -20.23 -1.65
C LEU A 515 -46.28 -19.72 -2.98
N MET A 516 -45.00 -20.03 -3.25
CA MET A 516 -44.35 -19.73 -4.53
C MET A 516 -45.03 -20.43 -5.71
N GLU A 517 -45.47 -21.67 -5.52
CA GLU A 517 -46.27 -22.42 -6.50
C GLU A 517 -47.63 -21.76 -6.75
N ALA A 518 -48.38 -21.47 -5.68
CA ALA A 518 -49.70 -20.81 -5.79
C ALA A 518 -49.63 -19.42 -6.45
N ALA A 519 -48.53 -18.69 -6.26
CA ALA A 519 -48.29 -17.40 -6.90
C ALA A 519 -47.80 -17.50 -8.36
N GLY A 520 -47.43 -18.69 -8.83
CA GLY A 520 -46.80 -18.91 -10.13
C GLY A 520 -45.39 -18.35 -10.24
N LEU A 521 -44.62 -18.35 -9.15
CA LEU A 521 -43.27 -17.79 -9.04
C LEU A 521 -42.17 -18.85 -8.91
N THR A 522 -42.50 -20.15 -9.00
CA THR A 522 -41.51 -21.23 -8.83
C THR A 522 -40.35 -21.14 -9.83
N ASP A 523 -40.63 -20.70 -11.07
CA ASP A 523 -39.61 -20.55 -12.11
C ASP A 523 -38.54 -19.50 -11.73
N VAL A 524 -38.86 -18.51 -10.88
CA VAL A 524 -37.87 -17.52 -10.37
C VAL A 524 -36.74 -18.21 -9.62
N LEU A 525 -37.04 -19.29 -8.91
CA LEU A 525 -36.06 -20.02 -8.08
C LEU A 525 -35.19 -20.98 -8.91
N ARG A 526 -35.60 -21.26 -10.15
CA ARG A 526 -34.93 -22.20 -11.07
C ARG A 526 -34.17 -21.50 -12.19
N GLN A 527 -34.62 -20.31 -12.59
CA GLN A 527 -34.01 -19.58 -13.70
C GLN A 527 -32.55 -19.21 -13.38
N GLU A 528 -31.73 -19.19 -14.43
CA GLU A 528 -30.38 -18.65 -14.34
C GLU A 528 -30.43 -17.14 -14.04
N GLY A 529 -29.46 -16.69 -13.25
CA GLY A 529 -29.35 -15.29 -12.85
C GLY A 529 -28.55 -15.16 -11.57
N ASP A 530 -28.50 -13.93 -11.07
CA ASP A 530 -27.88 -13.58 -9.81
C ASP A 530 -28.98 -13.05 -8.89
N PHE A 531 -29.44 -13.87 -7.97
CA PHE A 531 -30.48 -13.50 -7.01
C PHE A 531 -29.96 -13.52 -5.57
N THR A 532 -30.55 -12.70 -4.72
CA THR A 532 -30.48 -12.86 -3.27
C THR A 532 -31.88 -13.15 -2.78
N LEU A 533 -32.07 -14.29 -2.15
CA LEU A 533 -33.33 -14.72 -1.56
C LEU A 533 -33.23 -14.70 -0.04
N PHE A 534 -34.10 -13.95 0.62
CA PHE A 534 -34.35 -14.10 2.05
C PHE A 534 -35.47 -15.13 2.24
N ALA A 535 -35.14 -16.40 2.47
CA ALA A 535 -36.11 -17.50 2.47
C ALA A 535 -36.76 -17.67 3.86
N PRO A 536 -38.08 -17.43 4.00
CA PRO A 536 -38.79 -17.68 5.26
C PRO A 536 -38.99 -19.17 5.48
N SER A 537 -38.46 -19.68 6.60
CA SER A 537 -38.64 -21.07 7.02
C SER A 537 -40.10 -21.35 7.41
N ASP A 538 -40.46 -22.63 7.52
CA ASP A 538 -41.80 -23.03 7.99
C ASP A 538 -42.10 -22.47 9.40
N LYS A 539 -41.08 -22.17 10.21
CA LYS A 539 -41.22 -21.50 11.50
C LYS A 539 -41.77 -20.07 11.37
N ALA A 540 -41.46 -19.38 10.27
CA ALA A 540 -42.00 -18.05 9.98
C ALA A 540 -43.53 -18.07 9.80
N PHE A 541 -44.11 -19.23 9.49
CA PHE A 541 -45.53 -19.43 9.25
C PHE A 541 -46.22 -20.24 10.35
N ALA A 542 -45.51 -20.64 11.41
CA ALA A 542 -46.03 -21.55 12.44
C ALA A 542 -47.28 -21.02 13.17
N GLY A 543 -47.49 -19.71 13.17
CA GLY A 543 -48.68 -19.08 13.73
C GLY A 543 -49.93 -19.11 12.86
N LEU A 544 -49.89 -19.69 11.65
CA LEU A 544 -51.00 -19.70 10.69
C LEU A 544 -51.78 -21.03 10.68
N SER A 545 -53.11 -20.94 10.64
CA SER A 545 -53.99 -22.07 10.35
C SER A 545 -54.05 -22.37 8.85
N SER A 546 -54.60 -23.53 8.47
CA SER A 546 -54.88 -23.84 7.06
C SER A 546 -55.83 -22.83 6.40
N SER A 547 -56.77 -22.27 7.18
CA SER A 547 -57.65 -21.19 6.72
C SER A 547 -56.87 -19.91 6.44
N ASP A 548 -55.93 -19.55 7.33
CA ASP A 548 -55.05 -18.40 7.16
C ASP A 548 -54.20 -18.54 5.87
N LEU A 549 -53.63 -19.73 5.62
CA LEU A 549 -52.88 -20.01 4.40
C LEU A 549 -53.75 -19.92 3.14
N ASN A 550 -55.00 -20.37 3.21
CA ASN A 550 -55.94 -20.23 2.10
C ASN A 550 -56.33 -18.77 1.86
N LEU A 551 -56.46 -17.97 2.92
CA LEU A 551 -56.69 -16.53 2.82
C LEU A 551 -55.52 -15.83 2.12
N LEU A 552 -54.26 -16.17 2.46
CA LEU A 552 -53.08 -15.66 1.75
C LEU A 552 -53.09 -16.06 0.26
N LYS A 553 -53.51 -17.29 -0.05
CA LYS A 553 -53.60 -17.79 -1.43
C LYS A 553 -54.76 -17.19 -2.23
N SER A 554 -55.77 -16.62 -1.56
CA SER A 554 -56.96 -16.05 -2.22
C SER A 554 -56.68 -14.75 -2.97
N ASP A 555 -55.70 -13.96 -2.51
CA ASP A 555 -55.24 -12.75 -3.19
C ASP A 555 -53.84 -12.97 -3.79
N ILE A 556 -53.82 -13.44 -5.04
CA ILE A 556 -52.58 -13.76 -5.76
C ILE A 556 -51.68 -12.53 -5.93
N ASN A 557 -52.25 -11.32 -6.08
CA ASN A 557 -51.46 -10.10 -6.28
C ASN A 557 -50.80 -9.64 -4.97
N ALA A 558 -51.51 -9.76 -3.84
CA ALA A 558 -50.93 -9.58 -2.53
C ALA A 558 -49.81 -10.59 -2.27
N LEU A 559 -50.07 -11.86 -2.56
CA LEU A 559 -49.12 -12.95 -2.36
C LEU A 559 -47.84 -12.73 -3.20
N ARG A 560 -47.97 -12.39 -4.47
CA ARG A 560 -46.84 -12.04 -5.34
C ARG A 560 -46.03 -10.87 -4.80
N THR A 561 -46.71 -9.83 -4.30
CA THR A 561 -46.06 -8.66 -3.70
C THR A 561 -45.20 -9.07 -2.50
N ILE A 562 -45.74 -9.89 -1.61
CA ILE A 562 -45.03 -10.37 -0.42
C ILE A 562 -43.83 -11.24 -0.83
N LEU A 563 -44.03 -12.22 -1.71
CA LEU A 563 -42.98 -13.16 -2.10
C LEU A 563 -41.85 -12.48 -2.88
N LEU A 564 -42.18 -11.59 -3.83
CA LEU A 564 -41.17 -10.84 -4.60
C LEU A 564 -40.41 -9.82 -3.74
N TYR A 565 -40.92 -9.44 -2.57
CA TYR A 565 -40.20 -8.58 -1.63
C TYR A 565 -39.03 -9.32 -0.96
N HIS A 566 -39.03 -10.65 -0.94
CA HIS A 566 -37.95 -11.47 -0.39
C HIS A 566 -36.79 -11.71 -1.37
N ILE A 567 -36.94 -11.28 -2.63
CA ILE A 567 -35.97 -11.55 -3.70
C ILE A 567 -35.45 -10.23 -4.22
N ASN A 568 -34.14 -10.09 -4.42
CA ASN A 568 -33.54 -8.99 -5.17
C ASN A 568 -32.58 -9.52 -6.24
N ASN A 569 -32.32 -8.68 -7.25
CA ASN A 569 -31.26 -8.93 -8.24
C ASN A 569 -29.89 -8.66 -7.62
N GLY A 570 -28.89 -9.41 -8.04
CA GLY A 570 -27.52 -9.40 -7.52
C GLY A 570 -27.33 -10.38 -6.36
N VAL A 571 -26.09 -10.81 -6.17
CA VAL A 571 -25.67 -11.67 -5.05
C VAL A 571 -25.08 -10.79 -3.94
N PHE A 572 -25.73 -10.78 -2.77
CA PHE A 572 -25.28 -10.03 -1.59
C PHE A 572 -25.00 -11.00 -0.45
N ILE A 573 -23.72 -11.30 -0.23
CA ILE A 573 -23.24 -12.09 0.90
C ILE A 573 -22.84 -11.20 2.08
N GLY A 574 -22.96 -11.70 3.30
CA GLY A 574 -22.64 -10.97 4.54
C GLY A 574 -21.20 -10.45 4.56
N GLY A 575 -20.24 -11.30 4.15
CA GLY A 575 -18.83 -10.92 4.07
C GLY A 575 -18.51 -9.79 3.08
N GLY A 576 -19.39 -9.55 2.11
CA GLY A 576 -19.26 -8.46 1.13
C GLY A 576 -19.83 -7.12 1.61
N LEU A 577 -20.66 -7.13 2.66
CA LEU A 577 -21.27 -5.93 3.20
C LEU A 577 -20.35 -5.25 4.22
N GLU A 578 -20.29 -3.93 4.16
CA GLU A 578 -19.57 -3.15 5.16
C GLU A 578 -20.21 -3.29 6.55
N ALA A 579 -19.41 -3.68 7.53
CA ALA A 579 -19.89 -3.93 8.88
C ALA A 579 -20.46 -2.64 9.52
N GLY A 580 -21.63 -2.74 10.14
CA GLY A 580 -22.30 -1.61 10.79
C GLY A 580 -23.05 -0.68 9.84
N VAL A 581 -22.99 -0.90 8.52
CA VAL A 581 -23.64 -0.05 7.51
C VAL A 581 -24.93 -0.71 7.00
N THR A 582 -26.02 0.07 6.97
CA THR A 582 -27.29 -0.38 6.38
C THR A 582 -27.26 -0.23 4.85
N ASN A 583 -27.33 -1.35 4.15
CA ASN A 583 -27.39 -1.44 2.70
C ASN A 583 -28.84 -1.49 2.23
N LEU A 584 -29.18 -0.76 1.17
CA LEU A 584 -30.52 -0.76 0.59
C LEU A 584 -30.53 -1.63 -0.67
N LEU A 585 -31.20 -2.78 -0.61
CA LEU A 585 -31.34 -3.70 -1.74
C LEU A 585 -32.73 -3.54 -2.36
N LYS A 586 -32.79 -3.24 -3.66
CA LYS A 586 -34.07 -3.12 -4.35
C LYS A 586 -34.63 -4.52 -4.64
N SER A 587 -35.72 -4.88 -3.97
CA SER A 587 -36.41 -6.15 -4.22
C SER A 587 -37.05 -6.21 -5.61
N LEU A 588 -37.40 -7.41 -6.09
CA LEU A 588 -38.16 -7.62 -7.32
C LEU A 588 -39.58 -7.03 -7.23
N GLN A 589 -40.10 -6.86 -6.00
CA GLN A 589 -41.34 -6.12 -5.76
C GLN A 589 -41.19 -4.62 -6.05
N GLY A 590 -39.98 -4.07 -5.88
CA GLY A 590 -39.63 -2.67 -6.17
C GLY A 590 -39.24 -1.86 -4.94
N SER A 591 -39.73 -2.21 -3.75
CA SER A 591 -39.36 -1.56 -2.48
C SER A 591 -37.98 -2.02 -2.00
N ASN A 592 -37.31 -1.19 -1.21
CA ASN A 592 -35.99 -1.52 -0.67
C ASN A 592 -36.07 -2.42 0.58
N LEU A 593 -35.16 -3.38 0.67
CA LEU A 593 -34.80 -4.12 1.87
C LEU A 593 -33.62 -3.42 2.55
N ARG A 594 -33.66 -3.31 3.88
CA ARG A 594 -32.56 -2.75 4.69
C ARG A 594 -31.71 -3.89 5.23
N VAL A 595 -30.54 -4.12 4.64
CA VAL A 595 -29.65 -5.22 5.03
C VAL A 595 -28.45 -4.68 5.80
N LEU A 596 -28.24 -5.20 7.01
CA LEU A 596 -27.15 -4.81 7.90
C LEU A 596 -26.32 -6.04 8.22
N PHE A 597 -25.00 -5.94 8.09
CA PHE A 597 -24.08 -6.92 8.61
C PHE A 597 -23.45 -6.38 9.91
N ALA A 598 -23.71 -7.03 11.03
CA ALA A 598 -23.19 -6.62 12.34
C ALA A 598 -22.95 -7.84 13.23
N ASN A 599 -21.87 -7.83 14.01
CA ASN A 599 -21.50 -8.93 14.92
C ASN A 599 -21.45 -10.30 14.22
N ASN A 600 -20.90 -10.35 13.00
CA ASN A 600 -20.89 -11.55 12.13
C ASN A 600 -22.29 -12.12 11.82
N THR A 601 -23.34 -11.32 11.91
CA THR A 601 -24.71 -11.72 11.57
C THR A 601 -25.31 -10.79 10.53
N VAL A 602 -26.00 -11.35 9.55
CA VAL A 602 -26.82 -10.59 8.60
C VAL A 602 -28.17 -10.32 9.25
N GLN A 603 -28.68 -9.11 9.05
CA GLN A 603 -30.03 -8.72 9.43
C GLN A 603 -30.71 -8.06 8.24
N VAL A 604 -31.99 -8.35 8.03
CA VAL A 604 -32.82 -7.76 6.97
C VAL A 604 -34.05 -7.13 7.59
N ASN A 605 -34.25 -5.83 7.40
CA ASN A 605 -35.30 -5.05 8.06
C ASN A 605 -35.36 -5.24 9.59
N SER A 606 -34.20 -5.41 10.24
CA SER A 606 -34.04 -5.74 11.67
C SER A 606 -34.44 -7.19 12.05
N VAL A 607 -34.79 -8.03 11.08
CA VAL A 607 -34.97 -9.47 11.27
C VAL A 607 -33.60 -10.14 11.19
N LYS A 608 -33.23 -10.91 12.20
CA LYS A 608 -32.00 -11.69 12.20
C LYS A 608 -32.07 -12.83 11.18
N VAL A 609 -30.97 -13.04 10.46
CA VAL A 609 -30.75 -14.17 9.57
C VAL A 609 -29.91 -15.21 10.34
N PRO A 610 -30.48 -16.34 10.81
CA PRO A 610 -29.74 -17.32 11.58
C PRO A 610 -28.69 -18.08 10.76
N GLU A 611 -28.99 -18.33 9.49
CA GLU A 611 -28.12 -19.01 8.54
C GLU A 611 -28.07 -18.15 7.27
N ALA A 612 -26.89 -17.61 6.97
CA ALA A 612 -26.65 -16.68 5.87
C ALA A 612 -25.65 -17.29 4.87
N ASP A 613 -25.52 -16.66 3.71
CA ASP A 613 -24.49 -16.96 2.71
C ASP A 613 -24.56 -18.39 2.15
N ILE A 614 -25.77 -18.94 2.03
CA ILE A 614 -25.99 -20.24 1.40
C ILE A 614 -25.92 -20.06 -0.12
N MET A 615 -24.78 -20.40 -0.70
CA MET A 615 -24.52 -20.19 -2.13
C MET A 615 -25.32 -21.15 -3.00
N ALA A 616 -25.94 -20.61 -4.05
CA ALA A 616 -26.66 -21.33 -5.09
C ALA A 616 -26.11 -20.97 -6.48
N THR A 617 -26.26 -21.85 -7.47
CA THR A 617 -25.77 -21.63 -8.84
C THR A 617 -26.39 -20.39 -9.50
N ASN A 618 -27.61 -20.03 -9.09
CA ASN A 618 -28.34 -18.85 -9.52
C ASN A 618 -28.52 -17.76 -8.43
N GLY A 619 -27.75 -17.81 -7.33
CA GLY A 619 -27.81 -16.74 -6.33
C GLY A 619 -27.23 -17.08 -4.96
N VAL A 620 -27.75 -16.41 -3.93
CA VAL A 620 -27.47 -16.67 -2.51
C VAL A 620 -28.78 -16.69 -1.72
N ILE A 621 -28.84 -17.55 -0.71
CA ILE A 621 -29.97 -17.66 0.20
C ILE A 621 -29.57 -17.25 1.61
N HIS A 622 -30.46 -16.50 2.24
CA HIS A 622 -30.42 -16.10 3.64
C HIS A 622 -31.67 -16.63 4.32
N PHE A 623 -31.55 -17.57 5.25
CA PHE A 623 -32.70 -18.14 5.93
C PHE A 623 -33.22 -17.17 6.99
N ILE A 624 -34.53 -16.97 7.03
CA ILE A 624 -35.18 -16.11 8.02
C ILE A 624 -36.34 -16.86 8.70
N ASN A 625 -36.62 -16.49 9.95
CA ASN A 625 -37.71 -17.07 10.73
C ASN A 625 -38.94 -16.15 10.83
N GLN A 626 -39.02 -15.12 9.98
CA GLN A 626 -40.15 -14.19 9.89
C GLN A 626 -40.42 -13.85 8.44
N VAL A 627 -41.68 -13.54 8.11
CA VAL A 627 -42.05 -13.08 6.77
C VAL A 627 -41.73 -11.61 6.62
N LEU A 628 -41.09 -11.23 5.51
CA LEU A 628 -40.81 -9.86 5.16
C LEU A 628 -42.00 -9.21 4.46
N TYR A 629 -42.23 -7.94 4.79
CA TYR A 629 -43.25 -7.11 4.15
C TYR A 629 -42.67 -5.73 3.83
N PRO A 630 -43.05 -5.08 2.73
CA PRO A 630 -42.62 -3.70 2.43
C PRO A 630 -43.34 -2.68 3.33
N GLY A 631 -42.59 -1.74 3.90
CA GLY A 631 -43.14 -0.71 4.80
C GLY A 631 -44.16 0.19 4.09
N ASP A 632 -45.20 0.61 4.81
CA ASP A 632 -46.25 1.54 4.35
C ASP A 632 -47.15 1.06 3.20
N ILE A 633 -47.05 -0.19 2.75
CA ILE A 633 -47.99 -0.72 1.73
C ILE A 633 -49.31 -1.11 2.41
N PRO A 634 -50.43 -0.44 2.06
CA PRO A 634 -51.71 -0.76 2.65
C PRO A 634 -52.22 -2.12 2.14
N VAL A 635 -53.03 -2.78 2.97
CA VAL A 635 -53.72 -4.02 2.60
C VAL A 635 -55.18 -3.71 2.28
N GLY A 636 -55.70 -4.29 1.19
CA GLY A 636 -57.07 -4.09 0.72
C GLY A 636 -58.14 -4.88 1.48
N SER A 637 -57.72 -5.79 2.37
CA SER A 637 -58.57 -6.67 3.17
C SER A 637 -58.26 -6.54 4.67
N GLN A 638 -59.32 -6.38 5.47
CA GLN A 638 -59.22 -6.33 6.93
C GLN A 638 -58.74 -7.67 7.49
N ASP A 639 -59.19 -8.78 6.92
CA ASP A 639 -58.79 -10.12 7.32
C ASP A 639 -57.31 -10.37 7.02
N LEU A 640 -56.85 -9.91 5.84
CA LEU A 640 -55.44 -9.96 5.47
C LEU A 640 -54.59 -9.07 6.38
N LEU A 641 -55.10 -7.90 6.83
CA LEU A 641 -54.42 -7.07 7.81
C LEU A 641 -54.20 -7.81 9.12
N MET A 642 -55.25 -8.45 9.66
CA MET A 642 -55.16 -9.18 10.92
C MET A 642 -54.18 -10.34 10.82
N LEU A 643 -54.19 -11.04 9.69
CA LEU A 643 -53.26 -12.13 9.42
C LEU A 643 -51.81 -11.63 9.33
N LEU A 644 -51.54 -10.59 8.54
CA LEU A 644 -50.19 -10.05 8.37
C LEU A 644 -49.64 -9.44 9.66
N LYS A 645 -50.48 -8.83 10.51
CA LYS A 645 -50.10 -8.36 11.84
C LYS A 645 -49.67 -9.50 12.79
N ARG A 646 -50.14 -10.74 12.57
CA ARG A 646 -49.67 -11.93 13.32
C ARG A 646 -48.31 -12.44 12.83
N LEU A 647 -47.97 -12.19 11.56
CA LEU A 647 -46.71 -12.65 10.94
C LEU A 647 -45.57 -11.65 11.04
N ILE A 648 -45.89 -10.36 10.97
CA ILE A 648 -44.92 -9.27 10.84
C ILE A 648 -45.04 -8.38 12.08
N SER A 649 -44.12 -8.55 13.02
CA SER A 649 -44.12 -7.81 14.29
C SER A 649 -43.30 -6.51 14.23
N TYR A 650 -42.46 -6.35 13.21
CA TYR A 650 -41.44 -5.31 13.17
C TYR A 650 -41.83 -4.08 12.33
N MET A 651 -43.03 -4.04 11.73
CA MET A 651 -43.52 -2.89 10.96
C MET A 651 -45.02 -2.62 11.11
N GLN A 652 -45.40 -1.37 10.87
CA GLN A 652 -46.79 -0.94 10.85
C GLN A 652 -47.45 -1.26 9.50
N ILE A 653 -48.56 -2.00 9.55
CA ILE A 653 -49.39 -2.32 8.38
C ILE A 653 -50.70 -1.54 8.48
N LYS A 654 -51.10 -0.89 7.40
CA LYS A 654 -52.32 -0.06 7.31
C LYS A 654 -53.36 -0.77 6.45
N TYR A 655 -54.63 -0.74 6.85
CA TYR A 655 -55.72 -1.15 5.97
C TYR A 655 -56.25 0.07 5.23
N ILE A 656 -56.44 -0.06 3.91
CA ILE A 656 -57.11 0.97 3.10
C ILE A 656 -58.17 0.26 2.27
N SER A 657 -59.43 0.62 2.50
CA SER A 657 -60.57 0.06 1.78
C SER A 657 -60.45 0.33 0.28
N GLY A 658 -60.70 -0.69 -0.53
CA GLY A 658 -60.62 -0.62 -2.00
C GLY A 658 -59.20 -0.61 -2.57
N PHE A 659 -58.15 -0.64 -1.74
CA PHE A 659 -56.78 -0.79 -2.22
C PHE A 659 -56.60 -2.16 -2.90
N ARG A 660 -56.01 -2.16 -4.10
CA ARG A 660 -55.59 -3.37 -4.80
C ARG A 660 -54.11 -3.26 -5.08
N TYR A 661 -53.38 -4.35 -4.87
CA TYR A 661 -51.97 -4.41 -5.24
C TYR A 661 -51.82 -4.16 -6.74
N GLN A 662 -50.84 -3.34 -7.10
CA GLN A 662 -50.50 -3.13 -8.50
C GLN A 662 -49.99 -4.45 -9.08
N GLU A 663 -50.56 -4.88 -10.21
CA GLU A 663 -50.05 -6.08 -10.90
C GLU A 663 -48.60 -5.86 -11.29
N ILE A 664 -47.72 -6.69 -10.73
CA ILE A 664 -46.31 -6.69 -11.10
C ILE A 664 -46.23 -7.48 -12.40
N PRO A 665 -45.93 -6.82 -13.54
CA PRO A 665 -45.85 -7.52 -14.82
C PRO A 665 -44.71 -8.55 -14.72
N LEU A 666 -45.07 -9.82 -14.84
CA LEU A 666 -44.12 -10.95 -14.84
C LEU A 666 -43.27 -11.01 -16.13
N THR A 667 -43.28 -9.95 -16.94
CA THR A 667 -42.61 -9.87 -18.25
C THR A 667 -41.09 -9.90 -18.15
N PHE A 668 -40.51 -9.70 -16.97
CA PHE A 668 -39.09 -9.96 -16.71
C PHE A 668 -38.77 -11.47 -16.62
N MET A 669 -39.75 -12.33 -16.35
CA MET A 669 -39.64 -13.79 -16.40
C MET A 669 -39.94 -14.32 -17.81
N LYS A 670 -39.16 -13.89 -18.81
CA LYS A 670 -39.27 -14.52 -20.14
C LYS A 670 -38.78 -15.97 -20.02
N ARG A 671 -39.66 -16.93 -20.32
CA ARG A 671 -39.27 -18.31 -20.65
C ARG A 671 -38.37 -18.27 -21.88
N ILE A 672 -37.06 -18.26 -21.69
CA ILE A 672 -36.13 -18.60 -22.76
C ILE A 672 -36.20 -20.12 -22.91
N ILE A 673 -37.13 -20.60 -23.73
CA ILE A 673 -37.09 -21.98 -24.23
C ILE A 673 -36.10 -21.95 -25.38
N THR A 674 -34.84 -22.29 -25.12
CA THR A 674 -33.90 -22.61 -26.20
C THR A 674 -34.32 -23.95 -26.79
N ARG A 675 -35.28 -23.94 -27.71
CA ARG A 675 -35.56 -25.10 -28.55
C ARG A 675 -34.43 -25.16 -29.57
N VAL A 676 -33.40 -25.97 -29.30
CA VAL A 676 -32.43 -26.34 -30.32
C VAL A 676 -33.18 -27.20 -31.34
N VAL A 677 -33.80 -26.57 -32.32
CA VAL A 677 -34.23 -27.25 -33.54
C VAL A 677 -33.00 -27.26 -34.42
N GLN A 678 -32.36 -28.42 -34.50
CA GLN A 678 -31.34 -28.68 -35.49
C GLN A 678 -32.06 -28.86 -36.84
N GLU A 679 -32.37 -27.75 -37.52
CA GLU A 679 -32.84 -27.80 -38.91
C GLU A 679 -31.66 -28.16 -39.81
N VAL A 680 -31.66 -29.41 -40.28
CA VAL A 680 -30.87 -29.85 -41.43
C VAL A 680 -31.50 -29.19 -42.67
N PRO A 681 -30.76 -28.42 -43.49
CA PRO A 681 -31.33 -27.80 -44.67
C PRO A 681 -31.56 -28.84 -45.77
N ASP A 682 -32.83 -29.12 -46.08
CA ASP A 682 -33.23 -29.86 -47.28
C ASP A 682 -33.17 -28.94 -48.51
N VAL A 683 -32.37 -29.34 -49.51
CA VAL A 683 -32.21 -28.59 -50.77
C VAL A 683 -33.24 -29.08 -51.78
N THR A 684 -34.27 -28.26 -52.05
CA THR A 684 -35.11 -28.42 -53.24
C THR A 684 -34.73 -27.42 -54.33
N LYS A 685 -34.12 -27.93 -55.42
CA LYS A 685 -33.91 -27.20 -56.68
C LYS A 685 -35.22 -27.14 -57.47
N VAL A 686 -35.64 -25.93 -57.84
CA VAL A 686 -36.63 -25.72 -58.93
C VAL A 686 -36.09 -24.65 -59.87
N THR A 687 -35.85 -25.04 -61.13
CA THR A 687 -35.46 -24.13 -62.22
C THR A 687 -36.72 -23.66 -62.95
N ARG A 688 -36.93 -22.35 -63.08
CA ARG A 688 -37.90 -21.80 -64.04
C ARG A 688 -37.36 -20.53 -64.67
N VAL A 689 -37.14 -20.61 -65.98
CA VAL A 689 -36.78 -19.53 -66.90
C VAL A 689 -38.07 -18.82 -67.35
N ILE A 690 -38.07 -17.49 -67.49
CA ILE A 690 -38.76 -16.68 -68.52
C ILE A 690 -38.28 -15.20 -68.43
N GLN A 691 -38.09 -14.60 -69.60
CA GLN A 691 -37.59 -13.25 -69.91
C GLN A 691 -38.62 -12.12 -69.64
N GLY A 692 -38.11 -10.90 -69.41
CA GLY A 692 -38.85 -9.64 -69.63
C GLY A 692 -38.27 -8.44 -68.85
N GLU A 693 -37.76 -7.43 -69.55
CA GLU A 693 -37.36 -6.10 -69.00
C GLU A 693 -38.58 -5.13 -68.88
N PRO A 694 -38.40 -3.84 -68.55
CA PRO A 694 -38.49 -3.24 -67.22
C PRO A 694 -39.74 -2.34 -67.07
N SER A 695 -40.14 -1.98 -65.84
CA SER A 695 -40.97 -0.78 -65.66
C SER A 695 -40.66 -0.01 -64.38
N VAL A 696 -40.44 1.28 -64.59
CA VAL A 696 -40.26 2.32 -63.59
C VAL A 696 -41.64 2.72 -63.06
N THR A 697 -41.82 2.78 -61.74
CA THR A 697 -42.93 3.53 -61.14
C THR A 697 -42.38 4.50 -60.11
N LYS A 698 -42.42 5.79 -60.47
CA LYS A 698 -42.11 6.92 -59.61
C LYS A 698 -43.42 7.38 -58.99
N VAL A 699 -43.57 7.29 -57.67
CA VAL A 699 -44.64 8.00 -56.95
C VAL A 699 -44.02 8.72 -55.76
N THR A 700 -43.99 10.04 -55.87
CA THR A 700 -43.63 10.98 -54.83
C THR A 700 -44.82 11.15 -53.89
N ARG A 701 -44.65 10.97 -52.58
CA ARG A 701 -45.58 11.49 -51.57
C ARG A 701 -44.78 12.12 -50.43
N VAL A 702 -44.92 13.43 -50.30
CA VAL A 702 -44.35 14.27 -49.24
C VAL A 702 -45.29 14.23 -48.05
N ILE A 703 -44.78 13.86 -46.86
CA ILE A 703 -45.33 14.27 -45.56
C ILE A 703 -44.15 14.51 -44.61
N GLU A 704 -44.22 15.65 -43.94
CA GLU A 704 -43.28 16.26 -43.00
C GLU A 704 -43.03 15.43 -41.74
N GLY A 705 -41.78 15.40 -41.26
CA GLY A 705 -41.42 14.81 -39.96
C GLY A 705 -39.92 14.57 -39.83
N GLN A 706 -39.33 15.02 -38.73
CA GLN A 706 -37.89 15.16 -38.48
C GLN A 706 -37.04 13.88 -38.66
N PRO A 707 -35.75 14.01 -39.05
CA PRO A 707 -34.86 12.86 -39.27
C PRO A 707 -34.44 12.18 -37.97
N SER A 708 -34.67 10.86 -37.91
CA SER A 708 -34.00 9.94 -36.97
C SER A 708 -32.82 9.29 -37.69
N VAL A 709 -31.63 9.34 -37.09
CA VAL A 709 -30.43 8.68 -37.62
C VAL A 709 -30.33 7.29 -37.01
N THR A 710 -30.54 6.27 -37.85
CA THR A 710 -30.26 4.87 -37.55
C THR A 710 -28.79 4.59 -37.84
N LYS A 711 -28.01 4.17 -36.83
CA LYS A 711 -26.62 3.76 -37.00
C LYS A 711 -26.56 2.23 -37.07
N VAL A 712 -26.19 1.71 -38.24
CA VAL A 712 -25.95 0.28 -38.48
C VAL A 712 -24.47 0.00 -38.27
N THR A 713 -24.14 -0.94 -37.39
CA THR A 713 -22.77 -1.45 -37.20
C THR A 713 -22.69 -2.83 -37.84
N ARG A 714 -21.82 -2.96 -38.85
CA ARG A 714 -21.52 -4.22 -39.53
C ARG A 714 -20.26 -4.82 -38.91
N VAL A 715 -20.40 -5.99 -38.30
CA VAL A 715 -19.29 -6.85 -37.85
C VAL A 715 -18.83 -7.67 -39.06
N ILE A 716 -17.52 -7.76 -39.28
CA ILE A 716 -16.90 -8.66 -40.27
C ILE A 716 -15.97 -9.58 -39.46
N GLU A 717 -16.22 -10.88 -39.52
CA GLU A 717 -15.31 -11.94 -39.07
C GLU A 717 -14.34 -12.28 -40.22
N GLY A 718 -13.03 -12.34 -39.94
CA GLY A 718 -12.03 -12.88 -40.87
C GLY A 718 -10.59 -12.40 -40.61
N GLN A 719 -9.64 -13.35 -40.55
CA GLN A 719 -8.19 -13.14 -40.33
C GLN A 719 -7.44 -12.64 -41.60
N PRO A 720 -6.17 -12.18 -41.48
CA PRO A 720 -5.68 -10.95 -42.13
C PRO A 720 -5.07 -11.16 -43.53
N SER A 721 -5.15 -10.14 -44.38
CA SER A 721 -4.25 -10.00 -45.53
C SER A 721 -3.93 -8.52 -45.79
N VAL A 722 -2.65 -8.21 -45.81
CA VAL A 722 -2.08 -6.89 -46.09
C VAL A 722 -2.38 -6.48 -47.53
N THR A 723 -2.96 -5.29 -47.72
CA THR A 723 -2.90 -4.60 -49.01
C THR A 723 -2.48 -3.14 -48.82
N LYS A 724 -1.24 -2.90 -49.21
CA LYS A 724 -0.55 -1.61 -49.29
C LYS A 724 -1.16 -0.82 -50.45
N VAL A 725 -1.68 0.38 -50.17
CA VAL A 725 -1.92 1.39 -51.22
C VAL A 725 -1.19 2.66 -50.82
N THR A 726 -0.07 2.87 -51.51
CA THR A 726 0.68 4.12 -51.50
C THR A 726 0.06 5.04 -52.53
N ARG A 727 -0.41 6.23 -52.13
CA ARG A 727 -0.56 7.36 -53.04
C ARG A 727 0.18 8.55 -52.47
N VAL A 728 1.33 8.81 -53.09
CA VAL A 728 2.16 9.99 -52.89
C VAL A 728 1.46 11.17 -53.56
N ILE A 729 1.31 12.27 -52.83
CA ILE A 729 1.19 13.61 -53.42
C ILE A 729 2.18 14.50 -52.66
N GLU A 730 3.05 15.13 -53.44
CA GLU A 730 4.12 16.04 -53.04
C GLU A 730 3.58 17.34 -52.44
N GLY A 731 4.24 17.84 -51.39
CA GLY A 731 4.02 19.19 -50.84
C GLY A 731 4.53 19.34 -49.42
N GLN A 732 5.53 20.21 -49.21
CA GLN A 732 6.21 20.47 -47.94
C GLN A 732 5.33 21.18 -46.86
N PRO A 733 5.74 21.18 -45.58
CA PRO A 733 4.85 21.18 -44.42
C PRO A 733 4.46 22.59 -43.95
N SER A 734 3.25 22.73 -43.40
CA SER A 734 2.93 23.82 -42.47
C SER A 734 2.11 23.30 -41.30
N VAL A 735 2.60 23.62 -40.10
CA VAL A 735 1.98 23.32 -38.82
C VAL A 735 0.84 24.31 -38.61
N THR A 736 -0.40 23.82 -38.56
CA THR A 736 -1.54 24.63 -38.12
C THR A 736 -2.22 23.95 -36.94
N LYS A 737 -2.03 24.56 -35.78
CA LYS A 737 -2.67 24.27 -34.50
C LYS A 737 -4.17 24.55 -34.64
N VAL A 738 -5.01 23.53 -34.59
CA VAL A 738 -6.48 23.70 -34.55
C VAL A 738 -6.99 23.43 -33.16
N THR A 739 -7.35 24.52 -32.50
CA THR A 739 -8.21 24.60 -31.32
C THR A 739 -9.58 24.06 -31.68
N ARG A 740 -10.04 23.00 -31.00
CA ARG A 740 -11.45 22.57 -31.08
C ARG A 740 -12.24 23.30 -30.00
N VAL A 741 -13.01 24.30 -30.43
CA VAL A 741 -14.11 24.87 -29.66
C VAL A 741 -15.28 23.89 -29.75
N ILE A 742 -15.74 23.38 -28.62
CA ILE A 742 -17.08 22.81 -28.48
C ILE A 742 -17.78 23.69 -27.45
N GLU A 743 -18.67 24.55 -27.95
CA GLU A 743 -19.66 25.25 -27.15
C GLU A 743 -20.63 24.21 -26.57
N GLY A 744 -20.62 24.11 -25.25
CA GLY A 744 -21.68 23.52 -24.43
C GLY A 744 -21.98 24.48 -23.28
N PRO A 745 -23.23 24.58 -22.84
CA PRO A 745 -23.74 25.74 -22.09
C PRO A 745 -23.07 25.92 -20.73
N GLN A 746 -22.75 27.18 -20.42
CA GLN A 746 -22.24 27.64 -19.14
C GLN A 746 -23.29 27.49 -18.03
N TYR A 747 -22.98 26.68 -17.02
CA TYR A 747 -23.39 26.96 -15.64
C TYR A 747 -22.14 27.35 -14.87
N SER A 748 -22.11 28.59 -14.39
CA SER A 748 -21.04 29.15 -13.59
C SER A 748 -21.05 28.56 -12.18
N VAL A 749 -19.99 27.84 -11.82
CA VAL A 749 -19.59 27.65 -10.43
C VAL A 749 -18.21 28.28 -10.28
N SER A 750 -18.16 29.47 -9.70
CA SER A 750 -16.92 30.15 -9.34
C SER A 750 -16.37 29.53 -8.05
N THR A 751 -15.32 28.72 -8.17
CA THR A 751 -14.40 28.46 -7.05
C THR A 751 -13.41 29.62 -6.96
N GLY A 752 -13.78 30.64 -6.19
CA GLY A 752 -12.84 31.62 -5.66
C GLY A 752 -12.53 31.25 -4.20
N THR A 753 -11.31 30.80 -3.95
CA THR A 753 -10.75 30.66 -2.61
C THR A 753 -10.59 32.04 -1.97
N SER A 754 -11.44 32.35 -1.01
CA SER A 754 -11.18 33.38 0.00
C SER A 754 -11.08 32.72 1.37
N ASN A 755 -9.95 32.96 2.04
CA ASN A 755 -9.71 32.57 3.41
C ASN A 755 -10.74 33.27 4.32
N ILE A 756 -11.57 32.47 4.99
CA ILE A 756 -12.30 32.88 6.18
C ILE A 756 -11.95 31.88 7.28
N ALA A 757 -11.25 32.38 8.30
CA ALA A 757 -10.99 31.67 9.53
C ALA A 757 -12.30 31.50 10.30
N LEU A 758 -12.62 30.26 10.66
CA LEU A 758 -13.57 29.94 11.73
C LEU A 758 -12.90 28.92 12.65
N GLU A 759 -12.74 29.32 13.90
CA GLU A 759 -12.27 28.50 15.01
C GLU A 759 -13.14 27.25 15.15
N GLY A 760 -12.53 26.09 14.99
CA GLY A 760 -13.11 24.79 15.31
C GLY A 760 -12.41 24.21 16.53
N THR A 761 -13.19 23.90 17.56
CA THR A 761 -12.78 23.24 18.79
C THR A 761 -12.16 21.88 18.53
N ASP A 762 -11.09 21.62 19.25
CA ASP A 762 -10.32 20.38 19.35
C ASP A 762 -11.20 19.22 19.84
N LEU A 763 -11.21 18.10 19.09
CA LEU A 763 -11.87 16.83 19.46
C LEU A 763 -10.85 15.72 19.75
N SER A 764 -9.66 16.08 20.23
CA SER A 764 -8.68 15.12 20.74
C SER A 764 -8.93 14.73 22.19
N GLU A 765 -10.09 14.15 22.51
CA GLU A 765 -10.25 13.40 23.77
C GLU A 765 -11.50 12.51 23.74
N TYR A 766 -11.37 11.30 23.20
CA TYR A 766 -12.19 10.16 23.64
C TYR A 766 -11.32 8.92 23.75
N THR A 767 -10.87 8.69 24.97
CA THR A 767 -10.43 7.39 25.47
C THR A 767 -11.61 6.42 25.45
N THR A 768 -11.33 5.23 24.95
CA THR A 768 -12.16 4.03 25.08
C THR A 768 -12.43 3.72 26.54
N ILE A 769 -13.69 3.45 26.89
CA ILE A 769 -14.07 2.76 28.13
C ILE A 769 -14.98 1.59 27.75
N GLU A 770 -14.49 0.38 27.96
CA GLU A 770 -15.30 -0.84 28.07
C GLU A 770 -16.16 -0.77 29.34
N GLY A 771 -17.45 -1.12 29.24
CA GLY A 771 -18.33 -1.23 30.39
C GLY A 771 -19.73 -1.74 30.03
N ASN A 772 -20.08 -2.88 30.62
CA ASN A 772 -21.30 -3.66 30.41
C ASN A 772 -22.57 -3.01 31.02
N ALA A 773 -23.73 -3.56 30.63
CA ALA A 773 -25.13 -3.12 30.71
C ALA A 773 -25.71 -2.56 32.03
N ASN A 774 -26.83 -1.82 31.84
CA ASN A 774 -27.87 -1.37 32.77
C ASN A 774 -27.48 -0.28 33.79
N LEU A 775 -27.92 0.96 33.55
CA LEU A 775 -28.21 1.94 34.61
C LEU A 775 -29.14 3.07 34.12
N ASP A 776 -29.99 3.49 35.05
CA ASP A 776 -31.26 4.20 34.94
C ASP A 776 -31.14 5.70 34.58
N SER A 777 -32.08 6.23 33.80
CA SER A 777 -32.01 7.57 33.17
C SER A 777 -32.23 8.75 34.11
N GLU A 778 -32.40 8.52 35.41
CA GLU A 778 -32.76 9.56 36.39
C GLU A 778 -31.58 10.20 37.13
N ARG A 779 -30.35 9.70 36.95
CA ARG A 779 -29.14 10.26 37.60
C ARG A 779 -28.33 11.22 36.75
N LEU A 780 -28.52 11.24 35.42
CA LEU A 780 -27.79 12.16 34.52
C LEU A 780 -28.30 13.61 34.56
N THR A 781 -29.57 13.81 34.91
CA THR A 781 -30.17 15.16 34.96
C THR A 781 -29.68 16.00 36.14
N LYS A 782 -29.11 15.38 37.19
CA LYS A 782 -28.60 16.08 38.39
C LYS A 782 -27.13 16.51 38.32
N LEU A 783 -26.37 16.07 37.32
CA LEU A 783 -24.95 16.41 37.16
C LEU A 783 -24.70 17.66 36.28
N ILE A 784 -25.72 18.14 35.57
CA ILE A 784 -25.61 19.28 34.64
C ILE A 784 -26.04 20.61 35.29
N GLN A 785 -26.67 20.61 36.47
CA GLN A 785 -27.24 21.83 37.08
C GLN A 785 -26.44 22.50 38.20
N SER A 786 -25.24 22.04 38.57
CA SER A 786 -24.45 22.72 39.61
C SER A 786 -23.07 23.14 39.11
N GLY A 787 -23.02 24.24 38.37
CA GLY A 787 -21.79 24.97 38.08
C GLY A 787 -21.25 25.70 39.33
N GLY A 788 -19.94 25.59 39.53
CA GLY A 788 -19.10 26.66 40.08
C GLY A 788 -18.91 26.73 41.60
N ARG A 789 -17.73 26.29 42.08
CA ARG A 789 -16.91 27.05 43.05
C ARG A 789 -15.48 26.50 43.18
N ARG A 790 -14.52 27.43 43.10
CA ARG A 790 -13.08 27.28 43.42
C ARG A 790 -12.82 26.98 44.90
N ARG A 791 -11.77 26.18 45.17
CA ARG A 791 -10.77 26.15 46.28
C ARG A 791 -10.34 24.68 46.43
N GLY A 792 -9.08 24.25 46.51
CA GLY A 792 -7.82 24.84 46.96
C GLY A 792 -7.25 23.90 48.04
N ARG A 793 -6.06 23.31 47.81
CA ARG A 793 -5.19 22.49 48.71
C ARG A 793 -5.85 21.38 49.54
N ASP A 794 -5.45 20.13 49.35
CA ASP A 794 -4.27 19.51 49.97
C ASP A 794 -3.78 18.33 49.10
#